data_AF-A0A366SB28-F1
#
_entry.id   AF-A0A366SB28-F1
#
_cell.length_a   1.000
_cell.length_b   1.000
_cell.length_c   1.000
_cell.angle_alpha   90.00
_cell.angle_beta   90.00
_cell.angle_gamma   90.00
#
_symmetry.space_group_name_H-M   'P 1'
#
loop_
_entity.id
_entity.type
_entity.pdbx_description
1 polymer ?
#
loop_
_entity_poly.entity_id
_entity_poly.type
_entity_poly.pdbx_seq_one_letter_code
_entity_poly.pdbx_strand_id
1 'polypeptide(L)'
;MDIKAGVTLRLLETSAFGHNQRLTWTVLLQSAPFTSSVSPPVRPANKAFLGWQPSQRTPLERAFARSDGVSGKDRDWDLVSLQNLLSMRDPFPVIDSQTQAFDLADKGHCLNGLRNTVFDLGEISHLDAGSNSPGAVRRVHEIFPCPTFMRKVDGKDVKQGKLSNCWFVAGLTALANIEDRLSQTCAAYDTEIGVYGFVFYHDGAWTYTIIDDTLYLQAPCWDSPSIQRTLLQQTGRVDAEDEFKQTHQTGSKALFFGQCTDQNETWVPLIEKAYAKAHGDYAALAGGWIGEGLEDLSGGVTMELFTSDILDLDVFWDSVLSQVNQEFLLGASTGFLDGGYGERDGISEGHAYIVVAAHTLKSGQRLLKLRNPWAHVRKGIWEGAWSDGSKEWTPEIQKELDHQFGSDSVFWISLDDFMRKYSHLDRTRLFREPDWRCIQSWISVNVPWIACYRERFRVALTQESPVVVAVSQLDRRYFNGLHGQYSFHLEFRIDQDGSGRVRRRIVQSHGNYLMARSAAAELPDLMPGTYIVCVRVSAERDNSLESVDEVIKQECKARTENPKLAQVGFAYDVAHSKAQHYITEFNRLDKKRKQESASRCRKRTRRLAWKKRHTRGEILKTQKRKDDAKRRIDQGPSAMRTVVESRKDIEGDVRRTEGASETVTVRHVDTDNVKIILPCRGRIDSCNSEPREPTGEDKSIRKMPTTNWSAGMSKNHEASDSSDSPTDNWEQLYSSDNTTHSIGEELNNALRRRTRCSHIIGRDTEANSTESEDSDGGSVRTPWDAVCCLGIRVYSKDENLTLETILGDD
;
A
#
# COMPACT_ATOMS: atom_id res chain seq x y z
N MET A 1 24.08 -28.16 -16.51
CA MET A 1 23.50 -29.50 -16.27
C MET A 1 22.09 -29.49 -16.83
N ASP A 2 21.62 -30.59 -17.43
CA ASP A 2 20.24 -30.67 -17.93
C ASP A 2 19.28 -31.00 -16.79
N ILE A 3 18.48 -30.02 -16.37
CA ILE A 3 17.40 -30.19 -15.41
C ILE A 3 16.09 -30.31 -16.22
N LYS A 4 15.33 -31.38 -16.00
CA LYS A 4 14.05 -31.65 -16.70
C LYS A 4 12.90 -30.75 -16.19
N ALA A 5 13.04 -29.44 -16.40
CA ALA A 5 11.97 -28.46 -16.22
C ALA A 5 12.16 -27.20 -17.11
N GLY A 6 13.00 -27.26 -18.14
CA GLY A 6 13.25 -26.11 -19.05
C GLY A 6 14.19 -25.04 -18.49
N VAL A 7 14.65 -25.15 -17.25
CA VAL A 7 15.65 -24.26 -16.65
C VAL A 7 17.06 -24.80 -16.94
N THR A 8 17.84 -24.07 -17.72
CA THR A 8 19.25 -24.41 -18.01
C THR A 8 20.19 -23.45 -17.29
N LEU A 9 20.81 -23.91 -16.20
CA LEU A 9 21.92 -23.18 -15.57
C LEU A 9 23.21 -23.37 -16.39
N ARG A 10 23.78 -22.26 -16.87
CA ARG A 10 25.13 -22.20 -17.45
C ARG A 10 26.01 -21.30 -16.58
N LEU A 11 27.15 -21.86 -16.16
CA LEU A 11 28.31 -21.07 -15.77
C LEU A 11 28.89 -20.43 -17.05
N LEU A 12 29.15 -19.13 -17.04
CA LEU A 12 29.97 -18.46 -18.06
C LEU A 12 31.34 -18.18 -17.44
N GLU A 13 32.40 -18.73 -18.05
CA GLU A 13 33.77 -18.44 -17.64
C GLU A 13 34.07 -16.94 -17.84
N THR A 14 34.48 -16.26 -16.77
CA THR A 14 35.02 -14.90 -16.86
C THR A 14 36.50 -14.99 -17.22
N SER A 15 36.87 -14.41 -18.37
CA SER A 15 38.26 -14.41 -18.84
C SER A 15 39.19 -13.69 -17.86
N ALA A 16 40.20 -14.38 -17.35
CA ALA A 16 41.08 -13.86 -16.32
C ALA A 16 42.02 -12.74 -16.82
N PHE A 17 41.97 -11.58 -16.17
CA PHE A 17 43.11 -10.66 -16.01
C PHE A 17 42.90 -9.79 -14.77
N GLY A 18 43.79 -9.93 -13.76
CA GLY A 18 43.79 -9.12 -12.53
C GLY A 18 43.12 -9.78 -11.32
N HIS A 19 43.67 -9.52 -10.12
CA HIS A 19 43.21 -10.10 -8.85
C HIS A 19 41.85 -9.56 -8.39
N ASN A 20 40.76 -10.15 -8.87
CA ASN A 20 39.46 -10.28 -8.18
C ASN A 20 38.51 -11.11 -9.05
N GLN A 21 38.34 -12.40 -8.72
CA GLN A 21 37.38 -13.26 -9.45
C GLN A 21 35.97 -13.10 -8.84
N ARG A 22 35.07 -12.43 -9.58
CA ARG A 22 33.63 -12.51 -9.34
C ARG A 22 33.04 -13.63 -10.20
N LEU A 23 32.31 -14.55 -9.57
CA LEU A 23 31.45 -15.52 -10.25
C LEU A 23 30.07 -14.89 -10.42
N THR A 24 29.66 -14.62 -11.66
CA THR A 24 28.32 -14.12 -11.99
C THR A 24 27.48 -15.22 -12.61
N TRP A 25 26.28 -15.41 -12.05
CA TRP A 25 25.28 -16.35 -12.56
C TRP A 25 24.17 -15.59 -13.27
N THR A 26 23.67 -16.12 -14.39
CA THR A 26 22.54 -15.55 -15.14
C THR A 26 21.58 -16.66 -15.53
N VAL A 27 20.31 -16.50 -15.17
CA VAL A 27 19.23 -17.42 -15.54
C VAL A 27 18.52 -16.87 -16.78
N LEU A 28 18.45 -17.67 -17.85
CA LEU A 28 17.73 -17.32 -19.08
C LEU A 28 16.51 -18.23 -19.24
N LEU A 29 15.33 -17.62 -19.36
CA LEU A 29 14.09 -18.28 -19.76
C LEU A 29 13.75 -17.87 -21.20
N GLN A 30 13.76 -18.81 -22.14
CA GLN A 30 13.23 -18.59 -23.48
C GLN A 30 11.75 -18.99 -23.53
N SER A 31 10.87 -18.01 -23.74
CA SER A 31 9.47 -18.26 -24.07
C SER A 31 9.29 -18.48 -25.57
N ALA A 32 8.69 -19.60 -25.96
CA ALA A 32 8.28 -19.89 -27.33
C ALA A 32 6.74 -19.70 -27.44
N PRO A 33 6.23 -18.86 -28.35
CA PRO A 33 4.79 -18.63 -28.46
C PRO A 33 4.10 -19.79 -29.19
N PHE A 34 3.17 -20.46 -28.51
CA PHE A 34 2.22 -21.36 -29.15
C PHE A 34 1.12 -20.55 -29.86
N THR A 35 0.97 -20.76 -31.17
CA THR A 35 -0.21 -20.30 -31.93
C THR A 35 -1.05 -21.50 -32.32
N SER A 36 -2.37 -21.38 -32.18
CA SER A 36 -3.34 -22.44 -32.46
C SER A 36 -4.01 -22.25 -33.82
N SER A 37 -4.07 -23.31 -34.61
CA SER A 37 -5.11 -23.47 -35.65
C SER A 37 -5.37 -24.96 -35.90
N VAL A 38 -6.61 -25.28 -36.25
CA VAL A 38 -7.16 -26.65 -36.35
C VAL A 38 -7.71 -26.85 -37.77
N SER A 39 -7.64 -28.07 -38.31
CA SER A 39 -8.44 -28.69 -39.42
C SER A 39 -7.55 -29.53 -40.39
N PRO A 40 -8.07 -30.49 -41.20
CA PRO A 40 -7.75 -31.92 -41.00
C PRO A 40 -7.02 -32.58 -42.22
N PRO A 41 -6.72 -33.89 -42.20
CA PRO A 41 -5.64 -34.46 -43.03
C PRO A 41 -6.05 -34.98 -44.41
N VAL A 42 -5.10 -34.94 -45.36
CA VAL A 42 -5.13 -35.75 -46.60
C VAL A 42 -3.73 -36.35 -46.87
N ARG A 43 -3.69 -37.67 -47.06
CA ARG A 43 -2.63 -38.45 -47.73
C ARG A 43 -3.27 -39.06 -49.02
N PRO A 44 -2.54 -39.67 -49.99
CA PRO A 44 -1.13 -40.08 -49.99
C PRO A 44 -0.34 -39.74 -51.29
N ALA A 45 0.97 -40.07 -51.34
CA ALA A 45 1.59 -40.98 -52.33
C ALA A 45 3.06 -40.66 -52.70
N ASN A 46 3.95 -41.59 -52.35
CA ASN A 46 5.09 -42.13 -53.13
C ASN A 46 5.88 -41.21 -54.10
N LYS A 47 7.17 -41.03 -53.79
CA LYS A 47 8.24 -41.88 -54.37
C LYS A 47 9.57 -41.72 -53.61
N ALA A 48 10.30 -42.82 -53.47
CA ALA A 48 11.61 -42.89 -52.80
C ALA A 48 12.76 -42.81 -53.81
N PHE A 49 13.93 -42.36 -53.37
CA PHE A 49 15.22 -42.88 -53.86
C PHE A 49 16.27 -42.88 -52.73
N LEU A 50 17.16 -43.87 -52.78
CA LEU A 50 18.18 -44.17 -51.76
C LEU A 50 19.39 -43.21 -51.85
N GLY A 51 20.21 -43.02 -50.82
CA GLY A 51 20.14 -43.53 -49.44
C GLY A 51 21.54 -43.56 -48.77
N TRP A 52 21.58 -43.70 -47.44
CA TRP A 52 22.76 -44.11 -46.66
C TRP A 52 22.30 -44.57 -45.26
N GLN A 53 22.80 -45.70 -44.76
CA GLN A 53 22.60 -46.11 -43.36
C GLN A 53 23.75 -45.58 -42.51
N PRO A 54 23.47 -45.22 -41.26
CA PRO A 54 24.29 -45.75 -40.18
C PRO A 54 23.44 -46.28 -39.01
N SER A 55 23.66 -47.55 -38.69
CA SER A 55 23.28 -48.10 -37.39
C SER A 55 24.22 -47.56 -36.31
N GLN A 56 23.75 -46.71 -35.39
CA GLN A 56 24.25 -46.64 -34.00
C GLN A 56 23.15 -46.16 -33.04
N ARG A 57 23.04 -46.83 -31.88
CA ARG A 57 22.14 -46.43 -30.80
C ARG A 57 22.59 -45.11 -30.18
N THR A 58 21.63 -44.26 -29.83
CA THR A 58 21.87 -42.91 -29.31
C THR A 58 22.58 -42.95 -27.94
N PRO A 59 23.29 -41.88 -27.54
CA PRO A 59 23.94 -41.82 -26.23
C PRO A 59 22.99 -41.94 -25.03
N LEU A 60 21.70 -41.58 -25.19
CA LEU A 60 20.69 -41.71 -24.12
C LEU A 60 20.41 -43.16 -23.71
N GLU A 61 20.45 -44.11 -24.64
CA GLU A 61 20.15 -45.53 -24.37
C GLU A 61 21.33 -46.30 -23.74
N ARG A 62 22.51 -45.68 -23.65
CA ARG A 62 23.69 -46.26 -22.99
C ARG A 62 23.86 -45.83 -21.52
N ALA A 63 23.09 -44.85 -21.05
CA ALA A 63 23.18 -44.33 -19.68
C ALA A 63 22.38 -45.13 -18.63
N PHE A 64 21.40 -45.94 -19.04
CA PHE A 64 20.51 -46.69 -18.13
C PHE A 64 20.94 -48.14 -17.86
N ALA A 65 22.19 -48.52 -18.14
CA ALA A 65 22.67 -49.88 -17.95
C ALA A 65 24.14 -49.94 -17.50
N ARG A 66 24.42 -49.50 -16.25
CA ARG A 66 25.48 -49.96 -15.32
C ARG A 66 25.74 -48.95 -14.20
N SER A 67 25.19 -49.19 -13.01
CA SER A 67 25.91 -49.07 -11.73
C SER A 67 24.96 -49.39 -10.56
N ASP A 68 24.72 -50.67 -10.31
CA ASP A 68 24.27 -51.09 -8.98
C ASP A 68 25.43 -50.91 -7.98
N GLY A 69 25.12 -50.35 -6.80
CA GLY A 69 25.95 -50.50 -5.60
C GLY A 69 26.94 -49.38 -5.24
N VAL A 70 26.42 -48.27 -4.70
CA VAL A 70 27.01 -47.57 -3.53
C VAL A 70 25.86 -47.14 -2.60
N SER A 71 26.06 -47.27 -1.30
CA SER A 71 25.05 -47.06 -0.25
C SER A 71 24.83 -45.59 0.13
N GLY A 72 23.56 -45.23 0.37
CA GLY A 72 23.15 -44.20 1.34
C GLY A 72 23.58 -42.75 1.08
N LYS A 73 22.71 -42.00 0.39
CA LYS A 73 22.54 -40.55 0.59
C LYS A 73 21.03 -40.25 0.60
N ASP A 74 20.62 -39.26 1.38
CA ASP A 74 19.22 -39.03 1.72
C ASP A 74 18.35 -38.56 0.53
N ARG A 75 17.21 -39.24 0.39
CA ARG A 75 15.87 -38.81 -0.07
C ARG A 75 15.80 -37.71 -1.15
N ASP A 76 15.45 -38.07 -2.38
CA ASP A 76 14.06 -38.21 -2.89
C ASP A 76 13.49 -36.88 -3.41
N TRP A 77 13.57 -36.72 -4.74
CA TRP A 77 12.92 -35.63 -5.48
C TRP A 77 11.45 -35.98 -5.75
N ASP A 78 10.60 -35.86 -4.72
CA ASP A 78 9.19 -36.17 -4.88
C ASP A 78 8.48 -35.12 -5.77
N LEU A 79 7.83 -35.61 -6.82
CA LEU A 79 7.11 -34.82 -7.85
C LEU A 79 5.88 -34.05 -7.32
N VAL A 80 5.58 -34.19 -6.02
CA VAL A 80 4.39 -33.64 -5.35
C VAL A 80 4.43 -32.10 -5.30
N SER A 81 5.59 -31.49 -5.03
CA SER A 81 5.71 -30.02 -4.93
C SER A 81 5.41 -29.30 -6.26
N LEU A 82 5.67 -29.95 -7.40
CA LEU A 82 5.37 -29.37 -8.72
C LEU A 82 3.89 -29.42 -9.09
N GLN A 83 3.10 -30.36 -8.57
CA GLN A 83 1.66 -30.42 -8.86
C GLN A 83 0.89 -29.27 -8.19
N ASN A 84 1.29 -28.86 -6.97
CA ASN A 84 0.69 -27.71 -6.29
C ASN A 84 1.13 -26.37 -6.92
N LEU A 85 2.38 -26.27 -7.38
CA LEU A 85 2.85 -25.12 -8.16
C LEU A 85 2.12 -24.95 -9.51
N LEU A 86 1.64 -26.05 -10.12
CA LEU A 86 0.89 -26.01 -11.38
C LEU A 86 -0.61 -25.71 -11.22
N SER A 87 -1.16 -25.70 -10.00
CA SER A 87 -2.54 -25.23 -9.75
C SER A 87 -2.62 -23.70 -9.64
N MET A 88 -1.52 -23.04 -9.29
CA MET A 88 -1.40 -21.59 -9.20
C MET A 88 -1.27 -20.95 -10.58
N ARG A 89 -2.42 -20.58 -11.18
CA ARG A 89 -2.51 -19.99 -12.53
C ARG A 89 -2.18 -18.50 -12.58
N ASP A 90 -0.98 -18.11 -12.15
CA ASP A 90 -0.45 -16.76 -12.39
C ASP A 90 0.87 -16.81 -13.20
N PRO A 91 1.06 -15.92 -14.19
CA PRO A 91 2.28 -15.89 -14.99
C PRO A 91 3.46 -15.37 -14.16
N PHE A 92 4.46 -16.23 -13.95
CA PHE A 92 5.66 -15.95 -13.14
C PHE A 92 6.34 -14.63 -13.49
N PRO A 93 6.57 -13.71 -12.53
CA PRO A 93 7.44 -12.57 -12.75
C PRO A 93 8.89 -13.02 -12.92
N VAL A 94 9.58 -12.36 -13.83
CA VAL A 94 10.97 -12.65 -14.22
C VAL A 94 11.90 -12.56 -13.00
N ILE A 95 12.80 -13.55 -12.85
CA ILE A 95 13.95 -13.45 -11.94
C ILE A 95 14.85 -12.34 -12.48
N ASP A 96 14.74 -11.12 -11.95
CA ASP A 96 15.66 -10.05 -12.35
C ASP A 96 16.99 -10.13 -11.59
N SER A 97 18.03 -9.95 -12.38
CA SER A 97 19.46 -10.05 -12.10
C SER A 97 20.00 -9.15 -10.98
N GLN A 98 19.19 -8.21 -10.46
CA GLN A 98 19.59 -7.27 -9.41
C GLN A 98 19.38 -7.79 -7.97
N THR A 99 18.79 -8.98 -7.80
CA THR A 99 18.65 -9.66 -6.48
C THR A 99 19.97 -10.18 -5.87
N GLN A 100 21.11 -9.89 -6.51
CA GLN A 100 22.48 -10.26 -6.11
C GLN A 100 23.09 -9.41 -4.97
N ALA A 101 22.50 -8.28 -4.58
CA ALA A 101 23.13 -7.36 -3.62
C ALA A 101 22.78 -7.60 -2.12
N PHE A 102 22.54 -8.86 -1.72
CA PHE A 102 22.50 -9.25 -0.29
C PHE A 102 23.80 -9.97 0.13
N ASP A 103 24.92 -9.58 -0.48
CA ASP A 103 26.24 -10.13 -0.21
C ASP A 103 26.91 -9.33 0.92
N LEU A 104 27.34 -10.02 1.98
CA LEU A 104 27.68 -9.44 3.28
C LEU A 104 29.03 -8.70 3.35
N ALA A 105 29.64 -8.33 2.22
CA ALA A 105 31.04 -7.91 2.15
C ALA A 105 31.29 -6.41 2.44
N ASP A 106 30.39 -5.50 2.05
CA ASP A 106 30.66 -4.05 2.10
C ASP A 106 29.46 -3.24 2.62
N LYS A 107 29.69 -2.43 3.68
CA LYS A 107 28.83 -1.35 4.21
C LYS A 107 27.53 -1.74 4.93
N GLY A 108 27.29 -3.01 5.26
CA GLY A 108 26.18 -3.40 6.14
C GLY A 108 24.77 -3.17 5.58
N HIS A 109 24.62 -3.10 4.25
CA HIS A 109 23.33 -2.89 3.57
C HIS A 109 22.27 -3.98 3.87
N CYS A 110 22.70 -5.15 4.34
CA CYS A 110 21.84 -6.25 4.80
C CYS A 110 21.35 -6.06 6.24
N LEU A 111 22.01 -5.22 7.03
CA LEU A 111 21.69 -4.95 8.43
C LEU A 111 20.81 -3.71 8.59
N ASN A 112 21.17 -2.60 7.92
CA ASN A 112 20.53 -1.30 8.10
C ASN A 112 19.68 -0.88 6.89
N GLY A 113 18.64 -0.10 7.16
CA GLY A 113 17.78 0.52 6.15
C GLY A 113 18.44 1.72 5.46
N LEU A 114 17.74 2.36 4.52
CA LEU A 114 18.28 3.50 3.78
C LEU A 114 18.56 4.73 4.68
N ARG A 115 17.71 4.96 5.69
CA ARG A 115 17.79 6.11 6.62
C ARG A 115 17.86 5.70 8.10
N ASN A 116 17.66 4.43 8.42
CA ASN A 116 17.61 3.93 9.79
C ASN A 116 18.81 3.00 10.07
N THR A 117 19.66 3.42 11.01
CA THR A 117 20.82 2.67 11.48
C THR A 117 20.50 2.07 12.85
N VAL A 118 20.16 0.78 12.87
CA VAL A 118 19.93 -0.01 14.09
C VAL A 118 21.23 -0.65 14.60
N PHE A 119 22.13 -0.96 13.67
CA PHE A 119 23.41 -1.63 13.93
C PHE A 119 24.57 -0.67 13.63
N ASP A 120 25.32 -0.28 14.65
CA ASP A 120 26.55 0.51 14.48
C ASP A 120 27.71 -0.41 14.07
N LEU A 121 28.33 -0.12 12.93
CA LEU A 121 29.43 -0.91 12.35
C LEU A 121 30.79 -0.21 12.46
N GLY A 122 30.89 0.83 13.31
CA GLY A 122 32.16 1.48 13.61
C GLY A 122 33.16 0.54 14.32
N GLU A 123 34.47 0.79 14.12
CA GLU A 123 35.57 -0.05 14.64
C GLU A 123 35.54 -0.26 16.17
N ILE A 124 34.90 0.65 16.91
CA ILE A 124 34.80 0.63 18.38
C ILE A 124 33.69 -0.32 18.86
N SER A 125 32.70 -0.64 18.02
CA SER A 125 31.53 -1.47 18.40
C SER A 125 31.93 -2.85 18.94
N HIS A 126 33.00 -3.45 18.41
CA HIS A 126 33.52 -4.75 18.84
C HIS A 126 34.21 -4.76 20.22
N LEU A 127 34.50 -3.57 20.79
CA LEU A 127 35.10 -3.44 22.12
C LEU A 127 34.04 -3.42 23.24
N ASP A 128 32.78 -3.11 22.93
CA ASP A 128 31.68 -3.15 23.90
C ASP A 128 30.95 -4.50 23.83
N ALA A 129 30.98 -5.26 24.94
CA ALA A 129 30.23 -6.50 25.08
C ALA A 129 28.70 -6.29 25.09
N GLY A 130 28.25 -5.08 25.41
CA GLY A 130 26.86 -4.63 25.33
C GLY A 130 26.41 -4.19 23.94
N SER A 131 27.30 -4.17 22.93
CA SER A 131 26.94 -3.69 21.59
C SER A 131 25.81 -4.51 20.96
N ASN A 132 24.91 -3.79 20.30
CA ASN A 132 23.80 -4.36 19.54
C ASN A 132 24.19 -4.65 18.09
N SER A 133 25.45 -4.98 17.82
CA SER A 133 25.98 -5.18 16.48
C SER A 133 26.59 -6.57 16.30
N PRO A 134 26.43 -7.23 15.14
CA PRO A 134 27.10 -8.49 14.86
C PRO A 134 28.62 -8.36 14.92
N GLY A 135 29.28 -9.35 15.53
CA GLY A 135 30.74 -9.38 15.66
C GLY A 135 31.43 -9.91 14.41
N ALA A 136 30.88 -10.95 13.78
CA ALA A 136 31.47 -11.60 12.61
C ALA A 136 30.41 -12.20 11.68
N VAL A 137 30.85 -12.62 10.49
CA VAL A 137 30.07 -13.33 9.47
C VAL A 137 30.80 -14.60 9.09
N ARG A 138 30.10 -15.73 9.01
CA ARG A 138 30.66 -17.03 8.59
C ARG A 138 29.64 -17.88 7.83
N ARG A 139 30.11 -18.86 7.07
CA ARG A 139 29.29 -19.89 6.39
C ARG A 139 28.81 -20.94 7.38
N VAL A 140 27.73 -21.66 7.08
CA VAL A 140 27.18 -22.71 7.96
C VAL A 140 28.24 -23.78 8.29
N HIS A 141 29.01 -24.22 7.30
CA HIS A 141 30.05 -25.24 7.51
C HIS A 141 31.25 -24.78 8.38
N GLU A 142 31.39 -23.48 8.65
CA GLU A 142 32.43 -22.93 9.53
C GLU A 142 31.94 -22.71 10.98
N ILE A 143 30.62 -22.72 11.18
CA ILE A 143 29.95 -22.49 12.48
C ILE A 143 29.49 -23.83 13.08
N PHE A 144 29.01 -24.73 12.25
CA PHE A 144 28.36 -25.98 12.66
C PHE A 144 29.25 -27.18 12.34
N PRO A 145 29.67 -28.01 13.32
CA PRO A 145 30.48 -29.19 13.05
C PRO A 145 29.74 -30.28 12.26
N CYS A 146 28.42 -30.41 12.45
CA CYS A 146 27.58 -31.40 11.78
C CYS A 146 26.23 -30.76 11.40
N PRO A 147 26.18 -29.81 10.45
CA PRO A 147 24.98 -29.03 10.16
C PRO A 147 23.84 -29.93 9.65
N THR A 148 22.64 -29.67 10.17
CA THR A 148 21.39 -30.29 9.71
C THR A 148 20.36 -29.22 9.38
N PHE A 149 19.59 -29.42 8.32
CA PHE A 149 18.58 -28.48 7.86
C PHE A 149 17.21 -29.16 7.86
N MET A 150 16.24 -28.55 8.56
CA MET A 150 14.84 -29.03 8.69
C MET A 150 14.71 -30.54 9.00
N ARG A 151 15.62 -31.08 9.83
CA ARG A 151 15.65 -32.53 10.15
C ARG A 151 14.44 -32.92 11.01
N LYS A 152 14.05 -32.04 11.93
CA LYS A 152 12.78 -32.10 12.64
C LYS A 152 12.34 -30.66 12.89
N VAL A 153 11.32 -30.20 12.18
CA VAL A 153 10.71 -28.90 12.49
C VAL A 153 9.79 -29.07 13.70
N ASP A 154 10.05 -28.28 14.73
CA ASP A 154 9.22 -28.17 15.94
C ASP A 154 9.25 -26.71 16.41
N GLY A 155 8.11 -26.15 16.81
CA GLY A 155 8.07 -24.81 17.40
C GLY A 155 8.93 -24.69 18.66
N LYS A 156 9.23 -25.80 19.34
CA LYS A 156 10.17 -25.87 20.47
C LYS A 156 11.60 -25.46 20.12
N ASP A 157 12.03 -25.66 18.88
CA ASP A 157 13.41 -25.38 18.46
C ASP A 157 13.65 -23.89 18.19
N VAL A 158 12.60 -23.10 17.95
CA VAL A 158 12.71 -21.66 17.66
C VAL A 158 13.14 -20.85 18.89
N LYS A 159 14.21 -20.07 18.77
CA LYS A 159 14.66 -19.08 19.75
C LYS A 159 14.96 -17.73 19.11
N GLN A 160 14.54 -16.64 19.77
CA GLN A 160 14.89 -15.28 19.36
C GLN A 160 16.35 -14.93 19.74
N GLY A 161 17.06 -14.26 18.82
CA GLY A 161 18.40 -13.70 19.06
C GLY A 161 18.38 -12.31 19.70
N LYS A 162 19.40 -11.49 19.41
CA LYS A 162 19.52 -10.10 19.92
C LYS A 162 18.57 -9.09 19.26
N LEU A 163 17.96 -9.42 18.12
CA LEU A 163 17.04 -8.52 17.41
C LEU A 163 15.63 -8.53 18.02
N SER A 164 14.99 -7.36 18.13
CA SER A 164 13.61 -7.19 18.63
C SER A 164 12.54 -7.56 17.59
N ASN A 165 12.61 -8.76 17.01
CA ASN A 165 11.67 -9.29 16.01
C ASN A 165 10.73 -10.38 16.58
N CYS A 166 10.37 -10.27 17.86
CA CYS A 166 9.56 -11.28 18.58
C CYS A 166 8.25 -11.65 17.86
N TRP A 167 7.62 -10.71 17.16
CA TRP A 167 6.43 -10.90 16.34
C TRP A 167 6.63 -11.95 15.25
N PHE A 168 7.71 -11.86 14.48
CA PHE A 168 8.09 -12.82 13.45
C PHE A 168 8.45 -14.18 14.07
N VAL A 169 9.25 -14.19 15.14
CA VAL A 169 9.70 -15.42 15.80
C VAL A 169 8.52 -16.18 16.46
N ALA A 170 7.53 -15.46 16.99
CA ALA A 170 6.27 -16.03 17.47
C ALA A 170 5.43 -16.62 16.32
N GLY A 171 5.28 -15.89 15.20
CA GLY A 171 4.59 -16.39 14.01
C GLY A 171 5.25 -17.64 13.41
N LEU A 172 6.59 -17.65 13.35
CA LEU A 172 7.40 -18.79 12.92
C LEU A 172 7.20 -20.01 13.83
N THR A 173 7.19 -19.78 15.15
CA THR A 173 6.88 -20.80 16.16
C THR A 173 5.48 -21.39 15.95
N ALA A 174 4.50 -20.55 15.63
CA ALA A 174 3.13 -20.97 15.36
C ALA A 174 3.05 -21.90 14.15
N LEU A 175 3.67 -21.49 13.03
CA LEU A 175 3.65 -22.26 11.79
C LEU A 175 4.44 -23.58 11.91
N ALA A 176 5.52 -23.59 12.69
CA ALA A 176 6.30 -24.78 13.01
C ALA A 176 5.55 -25.82 13.86
N ASN A 177 4.47 -25.44 14.55
CA ASN A 177 3.59 -26.37 15.27
C ASN A 177 2.53 -27.02 14.35
N ILE A 178 2.38 -26.58 13.10
CA ILE A 178 1.50 -27.22 12.11
C ILE A 178 2.35 -28.16 11.24
N GLU A 179 1.99 -29.45 11.25
CA GLU A 179 2.64 -30.49 10.46
C GLU A 179 2.77 -30.08 8.97
N ASP A 180 3.96 -30.30 8.42
CA ASP A 180 4.39 -30.02 7.04
C ASP A 180 4.20 -28.58 6.51
N ARG A 181 3.62 -27.65 7.28
CA ARG A 181 3.36 -26.29 6.81
C ARG A 181 4.64 -25.46 6.64
N LEU A 182 5.55 -25.48 7.61
CA LEU A 182 6.80 -24.73 7.47
C LEU A 182 7.72 -25.32 6.39
N SER A 183 7.67 -26.64 6.21
CA SER A 183 8.42 -27.31 5.14
C SER A 183 7.96 -26.84 3.75
N GLN A 184 6.67 -26.49 3.58
CA GLN A 184 6.15 -25.87 2.34
C GLN A 184 6.71 -24.45 2.11
N THR A 185 7.13 -23.75 3.17
CA THR A 185 7.78 -22.44 3.08
C THR A 185 9.20 -22.55 2.49
N CYS A 186 9.84 -23.72 2.53
CA CYS A 186 11.10 -23.99 1.84
C CYS A 186 10.85 -24.61 0.46
N ALA A 187 11.09 -23.85 -0.61
CA ALA A 187 10.80 -24.29 -1.98
C ALA A 187 11.90 -25.17 -2.59
N ALA A 188 13.16 -24.89 -2.25
CA ALA A 188 14.32 -25.67 -2.69
C ALA A 188 15.56 -25.32 -1.84
N TYR A 189 16.50 -26.25 -1.68
CA TYR A 189 17.78 -26.01 -1.02
C TYR A 189 18.87 -26.96 -1.52
N ASP A 190 20.12 -26.54 -1.35
CA ASP A 190 21.32 -27.34 -1.53
C ASP A 190 22.27 -27.04 -0.35
N THR A 191 22.47 -28.04 0.52
CA THR A 191 23.33 -27.92 1.71
C THR A 191 24.81 -28.11 1.42
N GLU A 192 25.19 -28.72 0.29
CA GLU A 192 26.59 -28.88 -0.12
C GLU A 192 27.12 -27.58 -0.76
N ILE A 193 26.27 -26.85 -1.50
CA ILE A 193 26.59 -25.54 -2.10
C ILE A 193 26.30 -24.38 -1.13
N GLY A 194 25.32 -24.53 -0.23
CA GLY A 194 24.93 -23.49 0.72
C GLY A 194 23.94 -22.46 0.14
N VAL A 195 22.95 -22.92 -0.64
CA VAL A 195 21.92 -22.06 -1.27
C VAL A 195 20.53 -22.53 -0.88
N TYR A 196 19.67 -21.60 -0.46
CA TYR A 196 18.33 -21.91 0.06
C TYR A 196 17.29 -20.94 -0.54
N GLY A 197 16.14 -21.47 -0.96
CA GLY A 197 15.02 -20.73 -1.50
C GLY A 197 13.77 -20.90 -0.63
N PHE A 198 13.26 -19.78 -0.10
CA PHE A 198 12.04 -19.73 0.71
C PHE A 198 10.93 -18.98 -0.03
N VAL A 199 9.67 -19.19 0.35
CA VAL A 199 8.52 -18.43 -0.18
C VAL A 199 7.79 -17.70 0.94
N PHE A 200 7.44 -16.44 0.71
CA PHE A 200 6.68 -15.60 1.65
C PHE A 200 5.51 -14.93 0.92
N TYR A 201 4.43 -14.66 1.65
CA TYR A 201 3.27 -13.96 1.13
C TYR A 201 3.48 -12.44 1.25
N HIS A 202 3.52 -11.74 0.12
CA HIS A 202 3.97 -10.35 0.01
C HIS A 202 2.91 -9.51 -0.71
N ASP A 203 2.23 -8.64 0.04
CA ASP A 203 0.95 -7.98 -0.28
C ASP A 203 0.14 -8.69 -1.39
N GLY A 204 -0.43 -9.86 -1.05
CA GLY A 204 -1.35 -10.59 -1.91
C GLY A 204 -0.77 -11.67 -2.82
N ALA A 205 0.56 -11.79 -2.94
CA ALA A 205 1.20 -12.78 -3.81
C ALA A 205 2.34 -13.54 -3.13
N TRP A 206 2.48 -14.84 -3.42
CA TRP A 206 3.63 -15.63 -2.98
C TRP A 206 4.88 -15.27 -3.77
N THR A 207 5.94 -14.87 -3.09
CA THR A 207 7.21 -14.44 -3.67
C THR A 207 8.34 -15.29 -3.12
N TYR A 208 9.25 -15.76 -3.99
CA TYR A 208 10.42 -16.52 -3.59
C TYR A 208 11.58 -15.61 -3.20
N THR A 209 12.33 -15.98 -2.17
CA THR A 209 13.57 -15.31 -1.75
C THR A 209 14.69 -16.32 -1.67
N ILE A 210 15.74 -16.11 -2.48
CA ILE A 210 16.93 -16.96 -2.50
C ILE A 210 18.04 -16.29 -1.67
N ILE A 211 18.62 -17.06 -0.76
CA ILE A 211 19.74 -16.68 0.09
C ILE A 211 20.90 -17.68 -0.01
N ASP A 212 22.07 -17.23 0.42
CA ASP A 212 23.20 -18.10 0.74
C ASP A 212 23.28 -18.43 2.24
N ASP A 213 24.18 -19.33 2.62
CA ASP A 213 24.34 -19.84 3.99
C ASP A 213 25.21 -18.98 4.92
N THR A 214 25.53 -17.72 4.56
CA THR A 214 26.28 -16.84 5.48
C THR A 214 25.42 -16.37 6.65
N LEU A 215 25.91 -16.50 7.88
CA LEU A 215 25.22 -16.15 9.11
C LEU A 215 26.07 -15.24 9.99
N TYR A 216 25.40 -14.44 10.82
CA TYR A 216 26.00 -13.48 11.73
C TYR A 216 26.27 -14.08 13.12
N LEU A 217 27.46 -13.82 13.67
CA LEU A 217 27.90 -14.27 14.98
C LEU A 217 27.89 -13.13 16.01
N GLN A 218 27.67 -13.47 17.27
CA GLN A 218 27.75 -12.53 18.40
C GLN A 218 29.19 -12.10 18.68
N ALA A 219 30.12 -13.05 18.66
CA ALA A 219 31.53 -12.78 18.90
C ALA A 219 32.24 -12.38 17.60
N PRO A 220 33.20 -11.44 17.66
CA PRO A 220 34.03 -11.09 16.51
C PRO A 220 34.98 -12.21 16.12
N CYS A 221 35.65 -12.06 14.98
CA CYS A 221 36.73 -12.96 14.58
C CYS A 221 37.87 -12.93 15.61
N TRP A 222 38.58 -14.05 15.77
CA TRP A 222 39.74 -14.12 16.67
C TRP A 222 40.78 -13.04 16.35
N ASP A 223 41.02 -12.75 15.07
CA ASP A 223 41.97 -11.74 14.63
C ASP A 223 41.54 -10.30 14.96
N SER A 224 40.24 -10.06 15.15
CA SER A 224 39.69 -8.76 15.53
C SER A 224 40.04 -8.41 17.00
N PRO A 225 40.19 -7.12 17.34
CA PRO A 225 40.30 -6.68 18.73
C PRO A 225 39.03 -7.05 19.51
N SER A 226 39.19 -7.75 20.64
CA SER A 226 38.08 -8.05 21.55
C SER A 226 38.56 -8.25 23.00
N ILE A 227 37.67 -7.94 23.95
CA ILE A 227 37.93 -8.16 25.38
C ILE A 227 38.07 -9.66 25.67
N GLN A 228 37.21 -10.49 25.05
CA GLN A 228 37.20 -11.94 25.19
C GLN A 228 38.55 -12.56 24.78
N ARG A 229 39.10 -12.18 23.62
CA ARG A 229 40.45 -12.58 23.19
C ARG A 229 41.51 -12.17 24.22
N THR A 230 41.47 -10.93 24.67
CA THR A 230 42.46 -10.37 25.61
C THR A 230 42.45 -11.14 26.93
N LEU A 231 41.27 -11.46 27.46
CA LEU A 231 41.10 -12.26 28.68
C LEU A 231 41.59 -13.71 28.49
N LEU A 232 41.25 -14.36 27.37
CA LEU A 232 41.72 -15.71 27.05
C LEU A 232 43.25 -15.77 26.92
N GLN A 233 43.87 -14.80 26.25
CA GLN A 233 45.33 -14.71 26.14
C GLN A 233 46.01 -14.50 27.51
N GLN A 234 45.39 -13.76 28.43
CA GLN A 234 45.89 -13.60 29.81
C GLN A 234 45.87 -14.90 30.63
N THR A 235 45.10 -15.93 30.24
CA THR A 235 45.10 -17.23 30.93
C THR A 235 46.37 -18.07 30.68
N GLY A 236 47.21 -17.69 29.71
CA GLY A 236 48.47 -18.38 29.41
C GLY A 236 48.31 -19.76 28.75
N ARG A 237 47.12 -20.09 28.23
CA ARG A 237 46.85 -21.35 27.50
C ARG A 237 47.44 -21.32 26.10
N VAL A 238 47.94 -22.47 25.64
CA VAL A 238 48.54 -22.64 24.30
C VAL A 238 47.48 -22.56 23.20
N ASP A 239 46.34 -23.21 23.41
CA ASP A 239 45.28 -23.39 22.39
C ASP A 239 44.14 -22.36 22.52
N ALA A 240 44.45 -21.15 23.02
CA ALA A 240 43.46 -20.12 23.35
C ALA A 240 42.59 -19.67 22.16
N GLU A 241 43.08 -19.82 20.93
CA GLU A 241 42.34 -19.53 19.70
C GLU A 241 41.25 -20.59 19.42
N ASP A 242 41.58 -21.88 19.57
CA ASP A 242 40.63 -22.95 19.30
C ASP A 242 39.60 -23.06 20.43
N GLU A 243 39.99 -22.79 21.68
CA GLU A 243 39.06 -22.59 22.79
C GLU A 243 38.11 -21.41 22.53
N PHE A 244 38.61 -20.30 21.98
CA PHE A 244 37.75 -19.16 21.58
C PHE A 244 36.75 -19.56 20.48
N LYS A 245 37.21 -20.22 19.42
CA LYS A 245 36.33 -20.68 18.33
C LYS A 245 35.24 -21.62 18.86
N GLN A 246 35.63 -22.64 19.63
CA GLN A 246 34.72 -23.65 20.18
C GLN A 246 33.71 -23.05 21.17
N THR A 247 34.10 -22.03 21.93
CA THR A 247 33.24 -21.39 22.95
C THR A 247 32.32 -20.30 22.38
N HIS A 248 32.81 -19.52 21.41
CA HIS A 248 32.17 -18.26 21.00
C HIS A 248 31.76 -18.21 19.51
N GLN A 249 32.20 -19.16 18.69
CA GLN A 249 31.93 -19.15 17.24
C GLN A 249 31.33 -20.47 16.71
N THR A 250 31.08 -21.45 17.58
CA THR A 250 30.58 -22.78 17.20
C THR A 250 29.15 -23.02 17.68
N GLY A 251 28.32 -23.56 16.80
CA GLY A 251 26.94 -23.98 17.07
C GLY A 251 25.93 -22.84 17.19
N SER A 252 24.65 -23.20 17.28
CA SER A 252 23.57 -22.21 17.17
C SER A 252 23.58 -21.10 18.23
N LYS A 253 24.16 -21.33 19.43
CA LYS A 253 24.29 -20.29 20.47
C LYS A 253 25.22 -19.14 20.08
N ALA A 254 26.15 -19.35 19.16
CA ALA A 254 27.09 -18.33 18.70
C ALA A 254 26.44 -17.28 17.77
N LEU A 255 25.25 -17.57 17.22
CA LEU A 255 24.55 -16.71 16.27
C LEU A 255 24.01 -15.43 16.92
N PHE A 256 24.08 -14.32 16.19
CA PHE A 256 23.57 -13.02 16.66
C PHE A 256 22.04 -12.91 16.58
N PHE A 257 21.47 -13.40 15.48
CA PHE A 257 20.03 -13.43 15.24
C PHE A 257 19.40 -14.75 15.73
N GLY A 258 18.25 -15.14 15.18
CA GLY A 258 17.49 -16.32 15.57
C GLY A 258 18.33 -17.60 15.67
N GLN A 259 18.00 -18.43 16.66
CA GLN A 259 18.75 -19.64 17.01
C GLN A 259 17.83 -20.85 17.07
N CYS A 260 18.41 -22.03 16.85
CA CYS A 260 17.79 -23.32 17.12
C CYS A 260 18.12 -23.78 18.56
N THR A 261 17.26 -24.62 19.15
CA THR A 261 17.58 -25.31 20.42
C THR A 261 18.69 -26.34 20.21
N ASP A 262 18.58 -27.18 19.18
CA ASP A 262 19.68 -28.02 18.70
C ASP A 262 20.85 -27.14 18.23
N GLN A 263 22.07 -27.44 18.70
CA GLN A 263 23.25 -26.68 18.34
C GLN A 263 23.74 -26.92 16.92
N ASN A 264 23.23 -27.96 16.24
CA ASN A 264 23.59 -28.35 14.88
C ASN A 264 22.47 -28.10 13.85
N GLU A 265 21.32 -27.56 14.24
CA GLU A 265 20.22 -27.27 13.31
C GLU A 265 20.26 -25.82 12.81
N THR A 266 19.94 -25.61 11.53
CA THR A 266 20.19 -24.32 10.84
C THR A 266 18.95 -23.65 10.24
N TRP A 267 17.75 -24.23 10.35
CA TRP A 267 16.59 -23.72 9.62
C TRP A 267 16.09 -22.36 10.13
N VAL A 268 16.08 -22.12 11.45
CA VAL A 268 15.65 -20.84 12.06
C VAL A 268 16.46 -19.64 11.56
N PRO A 269 17.81 -19.62 11.66
CA PRO A 269 18.60 -18.48 11.18
C PRO A 269 18.53 -18.29 9.66
N LEU A 270 18.37 -19.38 8.89
CA LEU A 270 18.26 -19.31 7.42
C LEU A 270 16.89 -18.74 7.00
N ILE A 271 15.78 -19.17 7.59
CA ILE A 271 14.47 -18.62 7.23
C ILE A 271 14.30 -17.17 7.70
N GLU A 272 14.85 -16.81 8.86
CA GLU A 272 14.89 -15.41 9.33
C GLU A 272 15.74 -14.54 8.39
N LYS A 273 16.89 -15.02 7.91
CA LYS A 273 17.69 -14.31 6.91
C LYS A 273 16.94 -14.13 5.60
N ALA A 274 16.21 -15.15 5.14
CA ALA A 274 15.36 -15.03 3.95
C ALA A 274 14.22 -14.02 4.17
N TYR A 275 13.62 -14.00 5.35
CA TYR A 275 12.58 -13.03 5.70
C TYR A 275 13.14 -11.60 5.78
N ALA A 276 14.34 -11.42 6.36
CA ALA A 276 15.06 -10.13 6.36
C ALA A 276 15.38 -9.66 4.94
N LYS A 277 15.86 -10.55 4.05
CA LYS A 277 16.09 -10.22 2.64
C LYS A 277 14.79 -9.86 1.90
N ALA A 278 13.69 -10.55 2.17
CA ALA A 278 12.38 -10.22 1.62
C ALA A 278 11.88 -8.83 2.08
N HIS A 279 12.24 -8.43 3.31
CA HIS A 279 11.95 -7.12 3.90
C HIS A 279 13.05 -6.07 3.65
N GLY A 280 14.07 -6.38 2.84
CA GLY A 280 15.16 -5.48 2.46
C GLY A 280 16.40 -5.52 3.36
N ASP A 281 16.24 -5.67 4.68
CA ASP A 281 17.30 -5.78 5.69
C ASP A 281 16.79 -6.30 7.05
N TYR A 282 17.72 -6.65 7.95
CA TYR A 282 17.39 -7.07 9.32
C TYR A 282 16.77 -5.95 10.17
N ALA A 283 17.13 -4.68 9.98
CA ALA A 283 16.56 -3.55 10.72
C ALA A 283 15.06 -3.38 10.45
N ALA A 284 14.58 -3.67 9.23
CA ALA A 284 13.16 -3.68 8.89
C ALA A 284 12.31 -4.70 9.67
N LEU A 285 12.94 -5.69 10.32
CA LEU A 285 12.25 -6.67 11.17
C LEU A 285 12.12 -6.22 12.64
N ALA A 286 12.77 -5.13 13.05
CA ALA A 286 12.70 -4.63 14.42
C ALA A 286 11.31 -4.02 14.72
N GLY A 287 10.57 -4.62 15.66
CA GLY A 287 9.22 -4.23 16.03
C GLY A 287 8.15 -4.61 15.01
N GLY A 288 6.98 -5.08 15.47
CA GLY A 288 5.88 -5.49 14.60
C GLY A 288 4.79 -6.28 15.32
N TRP A 289 3.78 -6.70 14.58
CA TRP A 289 2.61 -7.41 15.10
C TRP A 289 2.63 -8.88 14.69
N ILE A 290 2.22 -9.78 15.58
CA ILE A 290 2.31 -11.24 15.34
C ILE A 290 1.44 -11.60 14.13
N GLY A 291 0.29 -10.94 14.04
CA GLY A 291 -0.63 -10.98 12.92
C GLY A 291 -0.03 -10.67 11.56
N GLU A 292 0.92 -9.72 11.47
CA GLU A 292 1.63 -9.39 10.22
C GLU A 292 2.54 -10.55 9.80
N GLY A 293 3.34 -11.05 10.74
CA GLY A 293 4.26 -12.17 10.48
C GLY A 293 3.53 -13.47 10.14
N LEU A 294 2.36 -13.70 10.76
CA LEU A 294 1.50 -14.84 10.46
C LEU A 294 0.86 -14.74 9.07
N GLU A 295 0.41 -13.56 8.63
CA GLU A 295 -0.04 -13.35 7.24
C GLU A 295 1.08 -13.64 6.23
N ASP A 296 2.30 -13.13 6.47
CA ASP A 296 3.42 -13.24 5.54
C ASP A 296 3.99 -14.66 5.46
N LEU A 297 3.89 -15.43 6.54
CA LEU A 297 4.33 -16.83 6.61
C LEU A 297 3.26 -17.83 6.07
N SER A 298 1.97 -17.49 6.15
CA SER A 298 0.88 -18.46 5.86
C SER A 298 -0.05 -18.10 4.70
N GLY A 299 -0.06 -16.85 4.23
CA GLY A 299 -1.06 -16.33 3.30
C GLY A 299 -2.48 -16.19 3.88
N GLY A 300 -2.61 -16.31 5.20
CA GLY A 300 -3.86 -16.12 5.94
C GLY A 300 -4.35 -14.67 5.97
N VAL A 301 -5.40 -14.44 6.75
CA VAL A 301 -5.94 -13.09 7.03
C VAL A 301 -6.01 -12.92 8.55
N THR A 302 -5.39 -11.87 9.08
CA THR A 302 -5.48 -11.57 10.51
C THR A 302 -6.59 -10.58 10.83
N MET A 303 -7.26 -10.82 11.96
CA MET A 303 -8.14 -9.86 12.63
C MET A 303 -7.60 -9.57 14.02
N GLU A 304 -7.54 -8.28 14.34
CA GLU A 304 -7.23 -7.75 15.67
C GLU A 304 -8.43 -7.97 16.60
N LEU A 305 -8.20 -8.47 17.81
CA LEU A 305 -9.23 -8.69 18.83
C LEU A 305 -8.74 -8.20 20.20
N PHE A 306 -9.48 -7.28 20.82
CA PHE A 306 -9.24 -6.91 22.23
C PHE A 306 -10.02 -7.80 23.17
N THR A 307 -9.43 -8.16 24.32
CA THR A 307 -10.11 -8.99 25.32
C THR A 307 -11.29 -8.27 25.99
N SER A 308 -11.34 -6.93 25.91
CA SER A 308 -12.51 -6.12 26.29
C SER A 308 -13.73 -6.30 25.39
N ASP A 309 -13.52 -6.70 24.15
CA ASP A 309 -14.56 -6.74 23.10
C ASP A 309 -15.18 -8.14 22.98
N ILE A 310 -14.62 -9.12 23.70
CA ILE A 310 -15.11 -10.50 23.78
C ILE A 310 -16.21 -10.57 24.84
N LEU A 311 -17.45 -10.47 24.38
CA LEU A 311 -18.64 -10.45 25.25
C LEU A 311 -19.06 -11.82 25.79
N ASP A 312 -18.72 -12.90 25.08
CA ASP A 312 -19.10 -14.27 25.41
C ASP A 312 -17.85 -15.19 25.34
N LEU A 313 -17.45 -15.69 26.51
CA LEU A 313 -16.27 -16.55 26.66
C LEU A 313 -16.52 -18.00 26.25
N ASP A 314 -17.76 -18.48 26.29
CA ASP A 314 -18.11 -19.83 25.86
C ASP A 314 -18.06 -19.92 24.33
N VAL A 315 -18.70 -18.98 23.65
CA VAL A 315 -18.65 -18.87 22.18
C VAL A 315 -17.21 -18.63 21.71
N PHE A 316 -16.43 -17.77 22.37
CA PHE A 316 -15.03 -17.53 22.01
C PHE A 316 -14.15 -18.78 22.22
N TRP A 317 -14.40 -19.55 23.29
CA TRP A 317 -13.68 -20.80 23.53
C TRP A 317 -13.97 -21.85 22.44
N ASP A 318 -15.24 -22.09 22.13
CA ASP A 318 -15.65 -23.14 21.19
C ASP A 318 -15.34 -22.79 19.72
N SER A 319 -15.50 -21.51 19.34
CA SER A 319 -15.33 -21.06 17.95
C SER A 319 -13.92 -20.59 17.56
N VAL A 320 -13.10 -20.15 18.52
CA VAL A 320 -11.75 -19.60 18.22
C VAL A 320 -10.65 -20.36 18.95
N LEU A 321 -10.67 -20.41 20.29
CA LEU A 321 -9.55 -20.96 21.07
C LEU A 321 -9.38 -22.48 20.84
N SER A 322 -10.48 -23.23 20.80
CA SER A 322 -10.45 -24.68 20.56
C SER A 322 -10.00 -25.07 19.14
N GLN A 323 -10.02 -24.12 18.19
CA GLN A 323 -9.63 -24.30 16.79
C GLN A 323 -8.18 -23.88 16.50
N VAL A 324 -7.37 -23.64 17.54
CA VAL A 324 -5.95 -23.28 17.41
C VAL A 324 -5.13 -24.37 16.70
N ASN A 325 -4.23 -23.95 15.81
CA ASN A 325 -3.45 -24.78 14.87
C ASN A 325 -4.28 -25.60 13.85
N GLN A 326 -5.62 -25.60 13.95
CA GLN A 326 -6.52 -26.23 13.01
C GLN A 326 -6.98 -25.20 11.96
N GLU A 327 -7.79 -24.25 12.37
CA GLU A 327 -8.38 -23.18 11.54
C GLU A 327 -7.71 -21.81 11.79
N PHE A 328 -7.29 -21.55 13.04
CA PHE A 328 -6.69 -20.28 13.44
C PHE A 328 -5.27 -20.44 14.01
N LEU A 329 -4.42 -19.44 13.76
CA LEU A 329 -3.23 -19.17 14.56
C LEU A 329 -3.51 -17.95 15.44
N LEU A 330 -3.02 -18.00 16.69
CA LEU A 330 -3.40 -17.06 17.74
C LEU A 330 -2.17 -16.46 18.42
N GLY A 331 -1.86 -15.22 18.06
CA GLY A 331 -0.93 -14.38 18.81
C GLY A 331 -1.61 -13.73 20.01
N ALA A 332 -0.87 -13.54 21.10
CA ALA A 332 -1.34 -12.83 22.29
C ALA A 332 -0.26 -11.87 22.80
N SER A 333 -0.66 -10.67 23.18
CA SER A 333 0.26 -9.64 23.67
C SER A 333 -0.45 -8.63 24.60
N THR A 334 0.32 -7.79 25.30
CA THR A 334 -0.22 -6.95 26.39
C THR A 334 0.65 -5.71 26.67
N GLY A 335 0.06 -4.71 27.32
CA GLY A 335 0.74 -3.50 27.82
C GLY A 335 0.81 -2.31 26.86
N PHE A 336 0.48 -2.44 25.58
CA PHE A 336 0.62 -1.34 24.59
C PHE A 336 -0.20 -0.08 24.92
N LEU A 337 -1.38 -0.25 25.51
CA LEU A 337 -2.26 0.87 25.90
C LEU A 337 -1.84 1.52 27.23
N ASP A 338 -1.15 0.78 28.10
CA ASP A 338 -0.75 1.22 29.45
C ASP A 338 0.69 1.76 29.53
N GLY A 339 1.42 1.76 28.41
CA GLY A 339 2.80 2.24 28.32
C GLY A 339 3.89 1.16 28.36
N GLY A 340 3.53 -0.13 28.48
CA GLY A 340 4.33 -1.26 27.99
C GLY A 340 5.63 -1.65 28.72
N TYR A 341 5.94 -1.07 29.88
CA TYR A 341 7.19 -1.34 30.62
C TYR A 341 7.01 -2.21 31.87
N GLY A 342 5.83 -2.79 32.09
CA GLY A 342 5.48 -3.61 33.25
C GLY A 342 5.73 -5.12 33.09
N GLU A 343 5.50 -5.84 34.19
CA GLU A 343 5.43 -7.30 34.26
C GLU A 343 4.14 -7.70 34.99
N ARG A 344 3.40 -8.67 34.46
CA ARG A 344 2.08 -9.10 34.96
C ARG A 344 2.13 -10.57 35.39
N ASP A 345 2.59 -10.81 36.62
CA ASP A 345 2.82 -12.14 37.19
C ASP A 345 3.68 -13.04 36.27
N GLY A 346 4.84 -12.51 35.86
CA GLY A 346 5.80 -13.14 34.96
C GLY A 346 5.58 -12.89 33.46
N ILE A 347 4.41 -12.37 33.04
CA ILE A 347 4.19 -11.97 31.65
C ILE A 347 4.83 -10.60 31.38
N SER A 348 5.80 -10.56 30.47
CA SER A 348 6.40 -9.31 29.97
C SER A 348 5.43 -8.57 29.04
N GLU A 349 5.21 -7.29 29.31
CA GLU A 349 4.54 -6.36 28.39
C GLU A 349 5.38 -6.09 27.13
N GLY A 350 4.74 -5.57 26.08
CA GLY A 350 5.40 -5.20 24.82
C GLY A 350 5.94 -6.37 24.01
N HIS A 351 5.59 -7.61 24.37
CA HIS A 351 6.16 -8.84 23.82
C HIS A 351 5.11 -9.78 23.23
N ALA A 352 5.56 -10.63 22.31
CA ALA A 352 4.75 -11.56 21.54
C ALA A 352 4.74 -12.96 22.17
N TYR A 353 3.55 -13.49 22.42
CA TYR A 353 3.30 -14.86 22.84
C TYR A 353 2.43 -15.55 21.80
N ILE A 354 2.57 -16.87 21.68
CA ILE A 354 1.72 -17.67 20.78
C ILE A 354 0.93 -18.69 21.59
N VAL A 355 -0.37 -18.82 21.33
CA VAL A 355 -1.18 -19.91 21.87
C VAL A 355 -0.89 -21.16 21.06
N VAL A 356 -0.42 -22.21 21.73
CA VAL A 356 0.01 -23.48 21.13
C VAL A 356 -1.06 -24.56 21.26
N ALA A 357 -1.87 -24.53 22.33
CA ALA A 357 -2.99 -25.45 22.50
C ALA A 357 -4.06 -24.87 23.42
N ALA A 358 -5.31 -25.34 23.24
CA ALA A 358 -6.41 -25.16 24.18
C ALA A 358 -6.91 -26.54 24.61
N HIS A 359 -7.12 -26.74 25.92
CA HIS A 359 -7.59 -28.02 26.46
C HIS A 359 -8.62 -27.80 27.57
N THR A 360 -9.70 -28.58 27.54
CA THR A 360 -10.68 -28.64 28.62
C THR A 360 -10.42 -29.89 29.46
N LEU A 361 -10.00 -29.69 30.72
CA LEU A 361 -9.77 -30.77 31.67
C LEU A 361 -11.04 -31.55 31.96
N LYS A 362 -10.91 -32.80 32.40
CA LYS A 362 -12.03 -33.62 32.94
C LYS A 362 -12.79 -32.95 34.11
N SER A 363 -12.20 -31.97 34.79
CA SER A 363 -12.86 -31.14 35.82
C SER A 363 -13.80 -30.07 35.25
N GLY A 364 -13.81 -29.86 33.92
CA GLY A 364 -14.48 -28.76 33.23
C GLY A 364 -13.64 -27.48 33.14
N GLN A 365 -12.44 -27.43 33.73
CA GLN A 365 -11.57 -26.27 33.66
C GLN A 365 -10.90 -26.13 32.29
N ARG A 366 -10.95 -24.92 31.73
CA ARG A 366 -10.37 -24.55 30.43
C ARG A 366 -8.98 -23.96 30.61
N LEU A 367 -7.97 -24.57 30.00
CA LEU A 367 -6.56 -24.18 30.09
C LEU A 367 -5.97 -23.92 28.69
N LEU A 368 -5.13 -22.88 28.60
CA LEU A 368 -4.39 -22.53 27.40
C LEU A 368 -2.90 -22.80 27.61
N LYS A 369 -2.24 -23.39 26.60
CA LYS A 369 -0.80 -23.58 26.53
C LYS A 369 -0.22 -22.46 25.69
N LEU A 370 0.58 -21.58 26.28
CA LEU A 370 1.26 -20.49 25.57
C LEU A 370 2.75 -20.76 25.47
N ARG A 371 3.40 -20.20 24.45
CA ARG A 371 4.86 -20.18 24.28
C ARG A 371 5.39 -18.76 24.13
N ASN A 372 6.49 -18.51 24.85
CA ASN A 372 7.32 -17.33 24.74
C ASN A 372 8.53 -17.62 23.83
N PRO A 373 8.78 -16.85 22.74
CA PRO A 373 9.95 -16.96 21.88
C PRO A 373 11.33 -16.77 22.54
N TRP A 374 11.39 -16.16 23.73
CA TRP A 374 12.62 -15.95 24.51
C TRP A 374 13.06 -17.23 25.22
N ALA A 375 13.52 -18.20 24.43
CA ALA A 375 13.96 -19.52 24.90
C ALA A 375 15.33 -19.56 25.62
N HIS A 376 15.70 -18.46 26.28
CA HIS A 376 16.98 -18.27 26.99
C HIS A 376 16.84 -17.68 28.40
N VAL A 377 15.68 -17.13 28.77
CA VAL A 377 15.48 -16.40 30.03
C VAL A 377 14.18 -16.87 30.70
N ARG A 378 14.14 -16.91 32.04
CA ARG A 378 12.88 -17.16 32.76
C ARG A 378 11.87 -16.00 32.69
N LYS A 379 12.30 -14.82 32.24
CA LYS A 379 11.45 -13.63 32.08
C LYS A 379 10.44 -13.84 30.96
N GLY A 380 9.18 -13.47 31.18
CA GLY A 380 8.11 -13.77 30.23
C GLY A 380 7.60 -15.21 30.35
N ILE A 381 7.67 -15.81 31.54
CA ILE A 381 7.04 -17.11 31.83
C ILE A 381 6.04 -16.87 32.95
N TRP A 382 4.83 -17.38 32.80
CA TRP A 382 3.76 -17.23 33.78
C TRP A 382 4.16 -17.78 35.16
N GLU A 383 3.98 -16.98 36.21
CA GLU A 383 4.28 -17.35 37.60
C GLU A 383 3.02 -17.63 38.45
N GLY A 384 1.83 -17.42 37.89
CA GLY A 384 0.55 -17.65 38.57
C GLY A 384 0.07 -19.10 38.57
N ALA A 385 -1.24 -19.31 38.72
CA ALA A 385 -1.86 -20.63 38.76
C ALA A 385 -1.60 -21.42 37.45
N TRP A 386 -1.20 -22.69 37.57
CA TRP A 386 -0.75 -23.57 36.45
C TRP A 386 0.65 -23.29 35.88
N SER A 387 1.42 -22.38 36.48
CA SER A 387 2.88 -22.28 36.26
C SER A 387 3.62 -23.56 36.64
N ASP A 388 4.88 -23.73 36.21
CA ASP A 388 5.70 -24.91 36.52
C ASP A 388 5.92 -25.15 38.03
N GLY A 389 5.76 -24.13 38.88
CA GLY A 389 5.86 -24.23 40.34
C GLY A 389 4.51 -24.38 41.07
N SER A 390 3.40 -24.46 40.33
CA SER A 390 2.05 -24.30 40.89
C SER A 390 1.55 -25.54 41.63
N LYS A 391 0.83 -25.33 42.73
CA LYS A 391 0.23 -26.39 43.58
C LYS A 391 -0.96 -27.12 42.93
N GLU A 392 -1.49 -26.56 41.84
CA GLU A 392 -2.62 -27.05 41.06
C GLU A 392 -2.26 -28.30 40.23
N TRP A 393 -0.97 -28.55 40.01
CA TRP A 393 -0.48 -29.74 39.31
C TRP A 393 -0.62 -30.99 40.17
N THR A 394 -1.48 -31.93 39.71
CA THR A 394 -1.48 -33.32 40.19
C THR A 394 -0.88 -34.25 39.14
N PRO A 395 -0.35 -35.43 39.52
CA PRO A 395 0.22 -36.39 38.58
C PRO A 395 -0.76 -36.84 37.48
N GLU A 396 -2.06 -36.87 37.78
CA GLU A 396 -3.12 -37.22 36.84
C GLU A 396 -3.29 -36.14 35.77
N ILE A 397 -3.26 -34.86 36.16
CA ILE A 397 -3.40 -33.72 35.25
C ILE A 397 -2.13 -33.53 34.42
N GLN A 398 -0.96 -33.69 35.04
CA GLN A 398 0.32 -33.67 34.32
C GLN A 398 0.35 -34.71 33.19
N LYS A 399 -0.18 -35.92 33.45
CA LYS A 399 -0.31 -36.98 32.45
C LYS A 399 -1.41 -36.72 31.42
N GLU A 400 -2.47 -35.99 31.78
CA GLU A 400 -3.53 -35.59 30.84
C GLU A 400 -3.05 -34.53 29.83
N LEU A 401 -2.22 -33.59 30.27
CA LEU A 401 -1.71 -32.48 29.46
C LEU A 401 -0.34 -32.74 28.79
N ASP A 402 0.23 -33.93 29.00
CA ASP A 402 1.62 -34.31 28.66
C ASP A 402 2.63 -33.19 29.01
N HIS A 403 2.54 -32.70 30.25
CA HIS A 403 3.34 -31.56 30.71
C HIS A 403 4.66 -32.01 31.34
N GLN A 404 5.76 -31.40 30.92
CA GLN A 404 7.10 -31.64 31.45
C GLN A 404 7.61 -30.34 32.08
N PHE A 405 8.00 -30.41 33.35
CA PHE A 405 8.49 -29.25 34.09
C PHE A 405 9.91 -28.87 33.66
N GLY A 406 10.13 -27.59 33.37
CA GLY A 406 11.44 -26.97 33.27
C GLY A 406 11.92 -26.58 31.87
N SER A 407 12.35 -25.33 31.74
CA SER A 407 13.16 -24.74 30.65
C SER A 407 12.61 -24.75 29.21
N ASP A 408 11.54 -25.48 28.93
CA ASP A 408 10.67 -25.15 27.80
C ASP A 408 10.03 -23.78 28.11
N SER A 409 10.20 -22.77 27.24
CA SER A 409 9.54 -21.46 27.39
C SER A 409 8.04 -21.53 27.04
N VAL A 410 7.36 -22.50 27.64
CA VAL A 410 5.99 -22.94 27.38
C VAL A 410 5.33 -23.12 28.74
N PHE A 411 4.15 -22.54 28.93
CA PHE A 411 3.43 -22.57 30.20
C PHE A 411 1.94 -22.74 29.98
N TRP A 412 1.25 -23.24 31.01
CA TRP A 412 -0.20 -23.31 31.05
C TRP A 412 -0.78 -22.15 31.86
N ILE A 413 -1.93 -21.66 31.45
CA ILE A 413 -2.68 -20.59 32.12
C ILE A 413 -4.18 -20.90 32.06
N SER A 414 -4.95 -20.45 33.07
CA SER A 414 -6.41 -20.56 33.03
C SER A 414 -7.01 -19.59 32.00
N LEU A 415 -8.19 -19.90 31.45
CA LEU A 415 -8.91 -18.96 30.57
C LEU A 415 -9.18 -17.62 31.28
N ASP A 416 -9.57 -17.65 32.56
CA ASP A 416 -9.85 -16.45 33.36
C ASP A 416 -8.60 -15.57 33.54
N ASP A 417 -7.45 -16.18 33.80
CA ASP A 417 -6.18 -15.45 33.94
C ASP A 417 -5.69 -14.95 32.59
N PHE A 418 -5.82 -15.73 31.52
CA PHE A 418 -5.48 -15.30 30.16
C PHE A 418 -6.22 -14.01 29.78
N MET A 419 -7.55 -13.98 29.98
CA MET A 419 -8.39 -12.80 29.69
C MET A 419 -8.06 -11.59 30.58
N ARG A 420 -7.46 -11.79 31.76
CA ARG A 420 -7.02 -10.71 32.67
C ARG A 420 -5.62 -10.18 32.37
N LYS A 421 -4.75 -10.98 31.75
CA LYS A 421 -3.33 -10.68 31.56
C LYS A 421 -3.01 -10.22 30.15
N TYR A 422 -3.69 -10.78 29.15
CA TYR A 422 -3.59 -10.36 27.76
C TYR A 422 -4.70 -9.38 27.41
N SER A 423 -4.33 -8.29 26.73
CA SER A 423 -5.27 -7.25 26.29
C SER A 423 -5.57 -7.34 24.79
N HIS A 424 -4.64 -7.87 24.00
CA HIS A 424 -4.63 -7.82 22.55
C HIS A 424 -4.30 -9.21 21.97
N LEU A 425 -5.10 -9.66 21.02
CA LEU A 425 -5.00 -10.97 20.38
C LEU A 425 -5.00 -10.82 18.84
N ASP A 426 -4.05 -11.49 18.20
CA ASP A 426 -3.96 -11.58 16.74
C ASP A 426 -4.57 -12.90 16.28
N ARG A 427 -5.76 -12.87 15.65
CA ARG A 427 -6.44 -14.07 15.12
C ARG A 427 -6.23 -14.19 13.61
N THR A 428 -5.29 -15.03 13.20
CA THR A 428 -5.04 -15.33 11.78
C THR A 428 -5.83 -16.54 11.31
N ARG A 429 -6.77 -16.35 10.39
CA ARG A 429 -7.51 -17.44 9.72
C ARG A 429 -6.65 -18.09 8.65
N LEU A 430 -6.57 -19.43 8.66
CA LEU A 430 -5.86 -20.23 7.66
C LEU A 430 -6.82 -20.78 6.59
N PHE A 431 -6.51 -20.55 5.33
CA PHE A 431 -7.21 -21.15 4.20
C PHE A 431 -6.56 -22.50 3.85
N ARG A 432 -6.91 -23.55 4.62
CA ARG A 432 -6.33 -24.90 4.46
C ARG A 432 -7.09 -25.79 3.49
N GLU A 433 -8.40 -25.62 3.40
CA GLU A 433 -9.25 -26.44 2.55
C GLU A 433 -9.09 -26.02 1.07
N PRO A 434 -9.06 -26.96 0.11
CA PRO A 434 -8.78 -26.67 -1.30
C PRO A 434 -9.95 -26.03 -2.05
N ASP A 435 -11.11 -25.86 -1.41
CA ASP A 435 -12.30 -25.22 -1.96
C ASP A 435 -12.28 -23.69 -1.84
N TRP A 436 -11.43 -23.13 -0.97
CA TRP A 436 -11.23 -21.68 -0.86
C TRP A 436 -10.59 -21.10 -2.12
N ARG A 437 -11.30 -20.15 -2.74
CA ARG A 437 -10.81 -19.32 -3.85
C ARG A 437 -10.56 -17.91 -3.34
N CYS A 438 -9.49 -17.28 -3.83
CA CYS A 438 -9.16 -15.87 -3.54
C CYS A 438 -9.17 -15.07 -4.84
N ILE A 439 -9.94 -13.99 -4.86
CA ILE A 439 -9.90 -12.94 -5.90
C ILE A 439 -9.24 -11.69 -5.29
N GLN A 440 -8.46 -10.96 -6.08
CA GLN A 440 -7.83 -9.72 -5.61
C GLN A 440 -7.79 -8.62 -6.66
N SER A 441 -7.72 -7.37 -6.21
CA SER A 441 -7.50 -6.19 -7.06
C SER A 441 -6.73 -5.12 -6.29
N TRP A 442 -5.87 -4.39 -7.00
CA TRP A 442 -5.05 -3.30 -6.47
C TRP A 442 -5.38 -1.98 -7.16
N ILE A 443 -5.54 -0.92 -6.38
CA ILE A 443 -5.87 0.44 -6.82
C ILE A 443 -4.99 1.48 -6.14
N SER A 444 -4.87 2.66 -6.74
CA SER A 444 -4.23 3.82 -6.12
C SER A 444 -5.28 4.90 -5.84
N VAL A 445 -5.31 5.39 -4.61
CA VAL A 445 -6.32 6.33 -4.12
C VAL A 445 -5.65 7.59 -3.58
N ASN A 446 -6.00 8.73 -4.18
CA ASN A 446 -5.73 10.04 -3.60
C ASN A 446 -6.63 10.23 -2.38
N VAL A 447 -6.04 10.31 -1.19
CA VAL A 447 -6.76 10.39 0.08
C VAL A 447 -7.13 11.86 0.35
N PRO A 448 -8.43 12.20 0.44
CA PRO A 448 -8.85 13.56 0.77
C PRO A 448 -8.53 13.92 2.23
N TRP A 449 -8.42 15.22 2.52
CA TRP A 449 -8.23 15.73 3.89
C TRP A 449 -9.34 15.28 4.86
N ILE A 450 -10.57 15.08 4.36
CA ILE A 450 -11.70 14.55 5.13
C ILE A 450 -11.96 13.13 4.64
N ALA A 451 -11.61 12.14 5.47
CA ALA A 451 -11.85 10.73 5.19
C ALA A 451 -13.35 10.43 5.02
N CYS A 452 -13.72 9.79 3.92
CA CYS A 452 -15.10 9.38 3.65
C CYS A 452 -15.15 7.99 3.02
N TYR A 453 -16.25 7.27 3.27
CA TYR A 453 -16.53 6.00 2.62
C TYR A 453 -16.82 6.24 1.14
N ARG A 454 -16.09 5.55 0.25
CA ARG A 454 -16.24 5.62 -1.21
C ARG A 454 -16.35 4.22 -1.80
N GLU A 455 -17.18 4.08 -2.82
CA GLU A 455 -17.34 2.83 -3.56
C GLU A 455 -16.03 2.53 -4.32
N ARG A 456 -15.41 1.38 -4.05
CA ARG A 456 -14.13 0.99 -4.66
C ARG A 456 -14.19 -0.35 -5.37
N PHE A 457 -14.95 -1.29 -4.83
CA PHE A 457 -15.07 -2.63 -5.41
C PHE A 457 -16.52 -3.10 -5.38
N ARG A 458 -16.90 -3.89 -6.38
CA ARG A 458 -18.13 -4.68 -6.40
C ARG A 458 -17.74 -6.16 -6.39
N VAL A 459 -18.41 -6.94 -5.55
CA VAL A 459 -18.26 -8.39 -5.41
C VAL A 459 -19.60 -9.02 -5.75
N ALA A 460 -19.63 -10.08 -6.55
CA ALA A 460 -20.86 -10.83 -6.79
C ALA A 460 -20.67 -12.32 -6.48
N LEU A 461 -21.63 -12.87 -5.72
CA LEU A 461 -21.77 -14.27 -5.36
C LEU A 461 -22.94 -14.91 -6.12
N THR A 462 -22.73 -16.14 -6.56
CA THR A 462 -23.70 -16.99 -7.26
C THR A 462 -24.34 -18.04 -6.34
N GLN A 463 -23.65 -18.46 -5.28
CA GLN A 463 -24.13 -19.39 -4.26
C GLN A 463 -23.94 -18.83 -2.85
N GLU A 464 -24.68 -19.39 -1.89
CA GLU A 464 -24.44 -19.13 -0.47
C GLU A 464 -23.08 -19.72 -0.07
N SER A 465 -22.25 -18.92 0.59
CA SER A 465 -20.88 -19.31 0.95
C SER A 465 -20.35 -18.46 2.11
N PRO A 466 -19.42 -18.97 2.92
CA PRO A 466 -18.55 -18.13 3.73
C PRO A 466 -17.76 -17.15 2.84
N VAL A 467 -17.53 -15.96 3.38
CA VAL A 467 -16.75 -14.88 2.74
C VAL A 467 -15.84 -14.22 3.76
N VAL A 468 -14.56 -14.08 3.42
CA VAL A 468 -13.62 -13.24 4.17
C VAL A 468 -13.15 -12.13 3.24
N VAL A 469 -13.33 -10.87 3.65
CA VAL A 469 -12.83 -9.70 2.93
C VAL A 469 -11.70 -9.09 3.72
N ALA A 470 -10.54 -8.91 3.09
CA ALA A 470 -9.41 -8.16 3.63
C ALA A 470 -9.07 -7.00 2.70
N VAL A 471 -8.95 -5.79 3.25
CA VAL A 471 -8.45 -4.60 2.55
C VAL A 471 -7.11 -4.24 3.17
N SER A 472 -6.04 -4.25 2.39
CA SER A 472 -4.67 -4.01 2.84
C SER A 472 -4.00 -2.86 2.09
N GLN A 473 -3.14 -2.11 2.77
CA GLN A 473 -2.16 -1.23 2.12
C GLN A 473 -0.85 -2.01 1.84
N LEU A 474 0.07 -1.42 1.09
CA LEU A 474 1.43 -1.95 0.92
C LEU A 474 2.17 -1.91 2.26
N ASP A 475 2.94 -2.95 2.58
CA ASP A 475 3.83 -2.92 3.74
C ASP A 475 5.04 -1.99 3.47
N ARG A 476 5.29 -1.09 4.43
CA ARG A 476 6.34 -0.06 4.37
C ARG A 476 7.73 -0.62 4.61
N ARG A 477 7.83 -1.81 5.23
CA ARG A 477 9.09 -2.48 5.55
C ARG A 477 9.87 -2.79 4.27
N TYR A 478 9.18 -3.28 3.23
CA TYR A 478 9.78 -3.66 1.93
C TYR A 478 10.58 -2.53 1.26
N PHE A 479 10.20 -1.27 1.49
CA PHE A 479 10.89 -0.08 0.99
C PHE A 479 11.27 0.88 2.13
N ASN A 480 11.82 0.33 3.22
CA ASN A 480 12.17 1.08 4.42
C ASN A 480 13.13 2.26 4.11
N GLY A 481 12.70 3.47 4.47
CA GLY A 481 13.34 4.75 4.13
C GLY A 481 12.71 5.50 2.95
N LEU A 482 11.87 4.85 2.13
CA LEU A 482 11.08 5.49 1.06
C LEU A 482 9.55 5.41 1.31
N HIS A 483 9.12 5.14 2.54
CA HIS A 483 7.69 5.06 2.90
C HIS A 483 6.97 6.42 2.95
N GLY A 484 7.72 7.52 3.10
CA GLY A 484 7.21 8.89 3.07
C GLY A 484 6.42 9.34 4.31
N GLN A 485 5.99 10.59 4.29
CA GLN A 485 5.46 11.34 5.44
C GLN A 485 4.00 11.03 5.87
N TYR A 486 3.32 10.06 5.24
CA TYR A 486 1.89 9.82 5.44
C TYR A 486 1.61 8.44 6.07
N SER A 487 0.88 8.40 7.17
CA SER A 487 0.34 7.17 7.77
C SER A 487 -1.12 6.99 7.36
N PHE A 488 -1.53 5.77 7.03
CA PHE A 488 -2.89 5.47 6.57
C PHE A 488 -3.60 4.50 7.52
N HIS A 489 -4.84 4.82 7.86
CA HIS A 489 -5.76 3.95 8.60
C HIS A 489 -6.89 3.51 7.65
N LEU A 490 -7.20 2.20 7.67
CA LEU A 490 -8.12 1.56 6.74
C LEU A 490 -9.39 1.12 7.46
N GLU A 491 -10.53 1.45 6.87
CA GLU A 491 -11.84 0.88 7.22
C GLU A 491 -12.61 0.55 5.95
N PHE A 492 -13.50 -0.43 6.01
CA PHE A 492 -14.46 -0.65 4.94
C PHE A 492 -15.82 -1.08 5.48
N ARG A 493 -16.82 -1.03 4.60
CA ARG A 493 -18.12 -1.64 4.84
C ARG A 493 -18.64 -2.31 3.58
N ILE A 494 -19.44 -3.34 3.76
CA ILE A 494 -20.07 -4.08 2.67
C ILE A 494 -21.56 -3.73 2.69
N ASP A 495 -22.01 -3.05 1.64
CA ASP A 495 -23.41 -2.70 1.42
C ASP A 495 -23.97 -3.59 0.30
N GLN A 496 -25.16 -4.17 0.48
CA GLN A 496 -25.83 -4.99 -0.55
C GLN A 496 -26.37 -4.10 -1.67
N ASP A 497 -26.08 -4.45 -2.92
CA ASP A 497 -26.48 -3.71 -4.12
C ASP A 497 -27.94 -4.06 -4.50
N GLY A 498 -28.88 -3.39 -3.84
CA GLY A 498 -30.31 -3.55 -4.08
C GLY A 498 -30.87 -2.51 -5.05
N SER A 499 -31.94 -2.85 -5.78
CA SER A 499 -32.64 -1.97 -6.74
C SER A 499 -33.38 -0.77 -6.11
N GLY A 500 -33.28 -0.57 -4.79
CA GLY A 500 -33.87 0.54 -4.06
C GLY A 500 -32.87 1.64 -3.73
N ARG A 501 -33.35 2.86 -3.45
CA ARG A 501 -32.50 4.03 -3.09
C ARG A 501 -31.77 3.90 -1.75
N VAL A 502 -32.03 2.85 -0.98
CA VAL A 502 -31.39 2.60 0.33
C VAL A 502 -30.71 1.24 0.24
N ARG A 503 -29.38 1.21 0.26
CA ARG A 503 -28.61 -0.03 0.36
C ARG A 503 -28.62 -0.55 1.80
N ARG A 504 -28.73 -1.86 1.97
CA ARG A 504 -28.61 -2.52 3.28
C ARG A 504 -27.15 -2.74 3.60
N ARG A 505 -26.64 -2.17 4.70
CA ARG A 505 -25.33 -2.54 5.23
C ARG A 505 -25.38 -3.98 5.75
N ILE A 506 -24.42 -4.79 5.34
CA ILE A 506 -24.24 -6.17 5.82
C ILE A 506 -23.25 -6.18 6.98
N VAL A 507 -22.07 -5.58 6.77
CA VAL A 507 -21.01 -5.50 7.78
C VAL A 507 -20.22 -4.21 7.61
N GLN A 508 -19.61 -3.75 8.69
CA GLN A 508 -18.57 -2.74 8.72
C GLN A 508 -17.35 -3.41 9.36
N SER A 509 -16.16 -3.22 8.79
CA SER A 509 -14.94 -3.74 9.39
C SER A 509 -14.72 -3.09 10.76
N HIS A 510 -14.05 -3.79 11.66
CA HIS A 510 -13.37 -3.12 12.75
C HIS A 510 -12.33 -2.16 12.15
N GLY A 511 -12.04 -1.06 12.84
CA GLY A 511 -10.90 -0.21 12.53
C GLY A 511 -9.78 -0.66 13.46
N ASN A 512 -8.79 -1.39 12.94
CA ASN A 512 -7.67 -1.86 13.76
C ASN A 512 -6.95 -0.67 14.40
N TYR A 513 -6.70 -0.77 15.71
CA TYR A 513 -6.09 0.26 16.54
C TYR A 513 -4.56 0.17 16.54
N LEU A 514 -3.99 -1.04 16.41
CA LEU A 514 -2.55 -1.29 16.42
C LEU A 514 -2.05 -1.76 15.05
N MET A 515 -2.77 -2.70 14.42
CA MET A 515 -2.43 -3.26 13.11
C MET A 515 -2.95 -2.42 11.93
N ALA A 516 -2.20 -1.41 11.51
CA ALA A 516 -2.61 -0.52 10.39
C ALA A 516 -2.54 -1.16 8.98
N ARG A 517 -1.81 -2.27 8.79
CA ARG A 517 -1.50 -2.85 7.46
C ARG A 517 -2.73 -3.37 6.71
N SER A 518 -3.66 -3.98 7.42
CA SER A 518 -4.88 -4.56 6.87
C SER A 518 -6.08 -4.26 7.78
N ALA A 519 -7.27 -4.24 7.18
CA ALA A 519 -8.54 -4.35 7.89
C ALA A 519 -9.29 -5.54 7.29
N ALA A 520 -9.98 -6.33 8.12
CA ALA A 520 -10.67 -7.53 7.67
C ALA A 520 -12.08 -7.68 8.27
N ALA A 521 -12.92 -8.45 7.58
CA ALA A 521 -14.24 -8.86 8.04
C ALA A 521 -14.54 -10.28 7.56
N GLU A 522 -15.11 -11.09 8.44
CA GLU A 522 -15.51 -12.48 8.20
C GLU A 522 -17.03 -12.59 8.26
N LEU A 523 -17.60 -13.28 7.27
CA LEU A 523 -19.02 -13.54 7.12
C LEU A 523 -19.20 -15.05 6.97
N PRO A 524 -19.67 -15.78 8.00
CA PRO A 524 -19.83 -17.23 7.96
C PRO A 524 -20.76 -17.69 6.83
N ASP A 525 -21.87 -16.96 6.63
CA ASP A 525 -22.87 -17.24 5.60
C ASP A 525 -23.23 -15.93 4.89
N LEU A 526 -22.89 -15.80 3.61
CA LEU A 526 -23.36 -14.71 2.75
C LEU A 526 -24.20 -15.27 1.60
N MET A 527 -25.44 -14.80 1.52
CA MET A 527 -26.39 -15.18 0.46
C MET A 527 -25.88 -14.79 -0.95
N PRO A 528 -26.37 -15.45 -2.02
CA PRO A 528 -26.12 -15.01 -3.39
C PRO A 528 -26.57 -13.57 -3.62
N GLY A 529 -25.76 -12.80 -4.35
CA GLY A 529 -26.08 -11.41 -4.66
C GLY A 529 -24.87 -10.55 -4.99
N THR A 530 -25.16 -9.30 -5.34
CA THR A 530 -24.14 -8.27 -5.60
C THR A 530 -23.95 -7.40 -4.36
N TYR A 531 -22.70 -7.13 -4.03
CA TYR A 531 -22.26 -6.38 -2.86
C TYR A 531 -21.25 -5.31 -3.27
N ILE A 532 -21.30 -4.16 -2.62
CA ILE A 532 -20.39 -3.04 -2.87
C ILE A 532 -19.55 -2.81 -1.62
N VAL A 533 -18.23 -2.91 -1.80
CA VAL A 533 -17.24 -2.62 -0.77
C VAL A 533 -16.92 -1.14 -0.84
N CYS A 534 -17.41 -0.40 0.16
CA CYS A 534 -17.10 1.00 0.36
C CYS A 534 -15.91 1.11 1.31
N VAL A 535 -14.80 1.68 0.85
CA VAL A 535 -13.56 1.85 1.64
C VAL A 535 -13.47 3.29 2.13
N ARG A 536 -13.10 3.48 3.40
CA ARG A 536 -12.69 4.75 4.00
C ARG A 536 -11.20 4.66 4.32
N VAL A 537 -10.41 5.56 3.75
CA VAL A 537 -9.00 5.75 4.10
C VAL A 537 -8.88 7.07 4.82
N SER A 538 -8.31 7.04 6.02
CA SER A 538 -7.85 8.23 6.74
C SER A 538 -6.35 8.34 6.57
N ALA A 539 -5.84 9.53 6.29
CA ALA A 539 -4.40 9.79 6.24
C ALA A 539 -4.01 10.79 7.33
N GLU A 540 -2.89 10.53 7.97
CA GLU A 540 -2.25 11.42 8.92
C GLU A 540 -0.87 11.78 8.38
N ARG A 541 -0.44 13.03 8.61
CA ARG A 541 0.84 13.52 8.12
C ARG A 541 1.79 13.77 9.29
N ASP A 542 2.88 13.03 9.31
CA ASP A 542 4.01 13.32 10.17
C ASP A 542 4.86 14.43 9.52
N ASN A 543 5.22 15.45 10.29
CA ASN A 543 6.09 16.55 9.82
C ASN A 543 7.55 16.37 10.28
N SER A 544 7.85 15.33 11.06
CA SER A 544 9.22 14.91 11.39
C SER A 544 9.82 14.00 10.31
N LEU A 545 8.97 13.33 9.52
CA LEU A 545 9.37 12.51 8.40
C LEU A 545 9.49 13.32 7.11
N GLU A 546 10.48 12.96 6.29
CA GLU A 546 10.76 13.59 5.01
C GLU A 546 9.86 13.00 3.89
N SER A 547 9.57 13.80 2.85
CA SER A 547 8.91 13.24 1.67
C SER A 547 9.87 12.33 0.89
N VAL A 548 9.33 11.33 0.19
CA VAL A 548 10.10 10.39 -0.66
C VAL A 548 11.01 11.16 -1.64
N ASP A 549 10.46 12.23 -2.19
CA ASP A 549 11.09 13.19 -3.08
C ASP A 549 12.31 13.91 -2.46
N GLU A 550 12.26 14.24 -1.17
CA GLU A 550 13.35 14.86 -0.42
C GLU A 550 14.44 13.85 -0.05
N VAL A 551 14.07 12.65 0.38
CA VAL A 551 15.01 11.55 0.64
C VAL A 551 15.81 11.24 -0.62
N ILE A 552 15.15 11.03 -1.77
CA ILE A 552 15.84 10.77 -3.05
C ILE A 552 16.77 11.92 -3.43
N LYS A 553 16.36 13.19 -3.23
CA LYS A 553 17.23 14.36 -3.51
C LYS A 553 18.46 14.41 -2.60
N GLN A 554 18.34 14.00 -1.33
CA GLN A 554 19.46 13.96 -0.40
C GLN A 554 20.42 12.81 -0.70
N GLU A 555 19.91 11.60 -0.90
CA GLU A 555 20.74 10.43 -1.20
C GLU A 555 21.47 10.58 -2.55
N CYS A 556 20.83 11.23 -3.53
CA CYS A 556 21.47 11.59 -4.81
C CYS A 556 22.45 12.79 -4.73
N LYS A 557 22.46 13.56 -3.62
CA LYS A 557 23.21 14.83 -3.51
C LYS A 557 24.71 14.66 -3.70
N ALA A 558 25.26 13.54 -3.23
CA ALA A 558 26.69 13.21 -3.34
C ALA A 558 27.12 12.84 -4.78
N ARG A 559 26.18 12.58 -5.69
CA ARG A 559 26.42 12.06 -7.06
C ARG A 559 27.25 10.78 -7.13
N THR A 560 27.31 10.03 -6.04
CA THR A 560 27.89 8.69 -5.96
C THR A 560 26.80 7.65 -6.17
N GLU A 561 27.14 6.51 -6.78
CA GLU A 561 26.24 5.35 -6.80
C GLU A 561 25.94 4.89 -5.37
N ASN A 562 24.67 4.84 -5.00
CA ASN A 562 24.18 4.32 -3.71
C ASN A 562 23.42 3.01 -3.96
N PRO A 563 24.05 1.84 -3.76
CA PRO A 563 23.43 0.54 -3.99
C PRO A 563 22.19 0.29 -3.13
N LYS A 564 22.18 0.80 -1.88
CA LYS A 564 21.02 0.65 -0.99
C LYS A 564 19.83 1.49 -1.47
N LEU A 565 20.05 2.70 -1.97
CA LEU A 565 19.00 3.50 -2.62
C LEU A 565 18.43 2.78 -3.84
N ALA A 566 19.28 2.17 -4.67
CA ALA A 566 18.82 1.41 -5.84
C ALA A 566 17.99 0.17 -5.43
N GLN A 567 18.43 -0.59 -4.42
CA GLN A 567 17.70 -1.74 -3.86
C GLN A 567 16.32 -1.32 -3.33
N VAL A 568 16.28 -0.29 -2.48
CA VAL A 568 15.03 0.18 -1.83
C VAL A 568 14.11 0.87 -2.84
N GLY A 569 14.66 1.59 -3.82
CA GLY A 569 13.90 2.18 -4.93
C GLY A 569 13.27 1.13 -5.85
N PHE A 570 14.00 0.06 -6.19
CA PHE A 570 13.45 -1.06 -6.93
C PHE A 570 12.30 -1.74 -6.16
N ALA A 571 12.46 -1.99 -4.86
CA ALA A 571 11.40 -2.55 -4.03
C ALA A 571 10.17 -1.62 -3.94
N TYR A 572 10.39 -0.31 -3.85
CA TYR A 572 9.32 0.70 -3.91
C TYR A 572 8.54 0.64 -5.23
N ASP A 573 9.25 0.62 -6.37
CA ASP A 573 8.64 0.55 -7.70
C ASP A 573 7.86 -0.75 -7.92
N VAL A 574 8.41 -1.89 -7.49
CA VAL A 574 7.73 -3.21 -7.56
C VAL A 574 6.44 -3.19 -6.74
N ALA A 575 6.47 -2.69 -5.50
CA ALA A 575 5.29 -2.62 -4.64
C ALA A 575 4.20 -1.71 -5.23
N HIS A 576 4.57 -0.52 -5.72
CA HIS A 576 3.62 0.43 -6.31
C HIS A 576 3.11 0.01 -7.70
N SER A 577 3.86 -0.83 -8.42
CA SER A 577 3.43 -1.36 -9.73
C SER A 577 2.11 -2.15 -9.68
N LYS A 578 1.74 -2.70 -8.50
CA LYS A 578 0.49 -3.44 -8.29
C LYS A 578 -0.76 -2.62 -8.69
N ALA A 579 -0.75 -1.30 -8.47
CA ALA A 579 -1.86 -0.41 -8.85
C ALA A 579 -1.75 0.16 -10.29
N GLN A 580 -0.70 -0.16 -11.04
CA GLN A 580 -0.39 0.49 -12.33
C GLN A 580 -1.48 0.29 -13.39
N HIS A 581 -2.15 -0.87 -13.39
CA HIS A 581 -3.29 -1.13 -14.28
C HIS A 581 -4.45 -0.16 -14.00
N TYR A 582 -4.84 -0.02 -12.73
CA TYR A 582 -5.87 0.93 -12.30
C TYR A 582 -5.48 2.37 -12.64
N ILE A 583 -4.24 2.78 -12.35
CA ILE A 583 -3.73 4.14 -12.65
C ILE A 583 -3.84 4.44 -14.16
N THR A 584 -3.47 3.48 -15.00
CA THR A 584 -3.51 3.62 -16.46
C THR A 584 -4.94 3.81 -16.96
N GLU A 585 -5.87 2.97 -16.52
CA GLU A 585 -7.28 3.03 -16.92
C GLU A 585 -8.01 4.26 -16.36
N PHE A 586 -7.75 4.62 -15.11
CA PHE A 586 -8.26 5.86 -14.51
C PHE A 586 -7.80 7.09 -15.28
N ASN A 587 -6.50 7.18 -15.63
CA ASN A 587 -5.96 8.28 -16.42
C ASN A 587 -6.55 8.34 -17.84
N ARG A 588 -6.81 7.18 -18.46
CA ARG A 588 -7.47 7.06 -19.78
C ARG A 588 -8.89 7.63 -19.73
N LEU A 589 -9.67 7.25 -18.72
CA LEU A 589 -11.05 7.71 -18.52
C LEU A 589 -11.12 9.19 -18.10
N ASP A 590 -10.28 9.63 -17.18
CA ASP A 590 -10.25 11.03 -16.74
C ASP A 590 -9.83 11.99 -17.86
N LYS A 591 -8.87 11.60 -18.72
CA LYS A 591 -8.52 12.35 -19.93
C LYS A 591 -9.71 12.51 -20.87
N LYS A 592 -10.49 11.44 -21.07
CA LYS A 592 -11.73 11.47 -21.87
C LYS A 592 -12.78 12.39 -21.24
N ARG A 593 -13.04 12.26 -19.93
CA ARG A 593 -13.96 13.10 -19.14
C ARG A 593 -13.58 14.59 -19.19
N LYS A 594 -12.29 14.91 -19.06
CA LYS A 594 -11.75 16.28 -19.19
C LYS A 594 -11.94 16.82 -20.62
N GLN A 595 -11.69 16.00 -21.65
CA GLN A 595 -11.91 16.38 -23.05
C GLN A 595 -13.41 16.65 -23.35
N GLU A 596 -14.31 15.81 -22.85
CA GLU A 596 -15.76 15.98 -22.96
C GLU A 596 -16.27 17.20 -22.18
N SER A 597 -15.79 17.42 -20.96
CA SER A 597 -16.11 18.61 -20.15
C SER A 597 -15.63 19.89 -20.84
N ALA A 598 -14.40 19.91 -21.35
CA ALA A 598 -13.87 21.02 -22.14
C ALA A 598 -14.67 21.23 -23.44
N SER A 599 -15.13 20.15 -24.10
CA SER A 599 -16.01 20.23 -25.27
C SER A 599 -17.38 20.82 -24.92
N ARG A 600 -18.02 20.38 -23.82
CA ARG A 600 -19.27 20.94 -23.30
C ARG A 600 -19.12 22.42 -22.94
N CYS A 601 -18.01 22.80 -22.29
CA CYS A 601 -17.69 24.20 -22.00
C CYS A 601 -17.53 25.03 -23.29
N ARG A 602 -16.75 24.57 -24.27
CA ARG A 602 -16.61 25.22 -25.59
C ARG A 602 -17.96 25.36 -26.30
N LYS A 603 -18.80 24.32 -26.30
CA LYS A 603 -20.18 24.35 -26.87
C LYS A 603 -21.06 25.37 -26.13
N ARG A 604 -21.02 25.44 -24.79
CA ARG A 604 -21.76 26.43 -23.97
C ARG A 604 -21.31 27.86 -24.27
N THR A 605 -20.01 28.12 -24.33
CA THR A 605 -19.44 29.44 -24.64
C THR A 605 -19.78 29.87 -26.07
N ARG A 606 -19.70 28.97 -27.06
CA ARG A 606 -20.14 29.23 -28.45
C ARG A 606 -21.64 29.54 -28.52
N ARG A 607 -22.50 28.80 -27.82
CA ARG A 607 -23.95 29.08 -27.71
C ARG A 607 -24.23 30.46 -27.09
N LEU A 608 -23.54 30.82 -26.02
CA LEU A 608 -23.65 32.15 -25.38
C LEU A 608 -23.18 33.28 -26.31
N ALA A 609 -22.06 33.10 -27.02
CA ALA A 609 -21.55 34.06 -27.98
C ALA A 609 -22.48 34.22 -29.20
N TRP A 610 -23.08 33.13 -29.68
CA TRP A 610 -24.12 33.18 -30.73
C TRP A 610 -25.36 33.95 -30.25
N LYS A 611 -25.91 33.64 -29.07
CA LYS A 611 -27.05 34.39 -28.49
C LYS A 611 -26.75 35.88 -28.39
N LYS A 612 -25.58 36.26 -27.85
CA LYS A 612 -25.14 37.67 -27.78
C LYS A 612 -25.07 38.34 -29.16
N ARG A 613 -24.53 37.65 -30.18
CA ARG A 613 -24.50 38.18 -31.56
C ARG A 613 -25.88 38.33 -32.16
N HIS A 614 -26.77 37.34 -31.97
CA HIS A 614 -28.15 37.37 -32.47
C HIS A 614 -28.94 38.52 -31.85
N THR A 615 -28.92 38.66 -30.51
CA THR A 615 -29.58 39.78 -29.82
C THR A 615 -29.01 41.12 -30.25
N ARG A 616 -27.68 41.25 -30.42
CA ARG A 616 -27.06 42.48 -30.96
C ARG A 616 -27.53 42.78 -32.38
N GLY A 617 -27.67 41.77 -33.23
CA GLY A 617 -28.18 41.90 -34.60
C GLY A 617 -29.63 42.39 -34.63
N GLU A 618 -30.51 41.80 -33.82
CA GLU A 618 -31.92 42.22 -33.74
C GLU A 618 -32.09 43.63 -33.14
N ILE A 619 -31.26 44.01 -32.15
CA ILE A 619 -31.18 45.39 -31.66
C ILE A 619 -30.76 46.33 -32.81
N LEU A 620 -29.73 45.97 -33.60
CA LEU A 620 -29.26 46.79 -34.72
C LEU A 620 -30.33 46.95 -35.81
N LYS A 621 -31.03 45.87 -36.19
CA LYS A 621 -32.16 45.90 -37.14
C LYS A 621 -33.30 46.79 -36.62
N THR A 622 -33.63 46.67 -35.34
CA THR A 622 -34.67 47.48 -34.69
C THR A 622 -34.28 48.96 -34.65
N GLN A 623 -33.02 49.27 -34.35
CA GLN A 623 -32.51 50.63 -34.37
C GLN A 623 -32.53 51.21 -35.79
N LYS A 624 -32.04 50.47 -36.79
CA LYS A 624 -32.11 50.89 -38.20
C LYS A 624 -33.54 51.17 -38.64
N ARG A 625 -34.51 50.31 -38.28
CA ARG A 625 -35.95 50.56 -38.55
C ARG A 625 -36.47 51.84 -37.90
N LYS A 626 -36.05 52.16 -36.66
CA LYS A 626 -36.41 53.42 -35.98
C LYS A 626 -35.78 54.64 -36.65
N ASP A 627 -34.50 54.54 -37.02
CA ASP A 627 -33.76 55.62 -37.67
C ASP A 627 -34.31 55.90 -39.08
N ASP A 628 -34.63 54.86 -39.85
CA ASP A 628 -35.26 54.96 -41.17
C ASP A 628 -36.70 55.51 -41.07
N ALA A 629 -37.47 55.11 -40.07
CA ALA A 629 -38.79 55.70 -39.79
C ALA A 629 -38.69 57.19 -39.44
N LYS A 630 -37.68 57.58 -38.64
CA LYS A 630 -37.42 59.00 -38.31
C LYS A 630 -37.03 59.80 -39.55
N ARG A 631 -36.15 59.28 -40.42
CA ARG A 631 -35.82 59.93 -41.70
C ARG A 631 -37.04 60.11 -42.61
N ARG A 632 -38.00 59.17 -42.60
CA ARG A 632 -39.27 59.31 -43.35
C ARG A 632 -40.19 60.38 -42.77
N ILE A 633 -40.13 60.66 -41.47
CA ILE A 633 -40.84 61.78 -40.83
C ILE A 633 -40.14 63.11 -41.16
N ASP A 634 -38.81 63.16 -41.08
CA ASP A 634 -38.01 64.35 -41.40
C ASP A 634 -37.99 64.70 -42.91
N GLN A 635 -38.45 63.78 -43.77
CA GLN A 635 -38.59 63.97 -45.23
C GLN A 635 -40.06 64.14 -45.70
N GLY A 636 -41.00 64.35 -44.79
CA GLY A 636 -42.37 64.74 -45.15
C GLY A 636 -42.40 66.13 -45.82
N PRO A 637 -43.25 66.37 -46.84
CA PRO A 637 -43.26 67.65 -47.53
C PRO A 637 -43.73 68.80 -46.62
N SER A 638 -43.09 69.95 -46.77
CA SER A 638 -43.45 71.21 -46.10
C SER A 638 -44.77 71.77 -46.65
N ALA A 639 -45.90 71.14 -46.32
CA ALA A 639 -47.21 71.48 -46.86
C ALA A 639 -48.39 71.22 -45.87
N MET A 640 -48.25 71.62 -44.60
CA MET A 640 -49.43 71.95 -43.77
C MET A 640 -49.04 72.91 -42.63
N ARG A 641 -48.85 74.18 -42.99
CA ARG A 641 -48.61 75.29 -42.05
C ARG A 641 -49.67 76.37 -42.17
N THR A 642 -50.93 75.96 -42.24
CA THR A 642 -52.08 76.85 -42.15
C THR A 642 -53.30 76.12 -41.57
N VAL A 643 -54.05 76.83 -40.72
CA VAL A 643 -55.21 76.45 -39.88
C VAL A 643 -54.85 76.29 -38.39
N VAL A 644 -54.39 77.41 -37.83
CA VAL A 644 -54.67 77.78 -36.44
C VAL A 644 -55.84 78.76 -36.53
N GLU A 645 -57.07 78.28 -36.34
CA GLU A 645 -58.28 79.03 -35.96
C GLU A 645 -59.53 78.18 -36.21
N SER A 646 -60.04 77.53 -35.16
CA SER A 646 -61.48 77.30 -34.91
C SER A 646 -61.68 76.41 -33.69
N ARG A 647 -62.59 76.84 -32.80
CA ARG A 647 -63.06 76.17 -31.56
C ARG A 647 -62.22 76.35 -30.30
N LYS A 648 -62.21 77.62 -29.89
CA LYS A 648 -62.45 77.96 -28.48
C LYS A 648 -63.93 77.77 -28.12
N ASP A 649 -64.18 77.60 -26.83
CA ASP A 649 -65.41 77.85 -26.07
C ASP A 649 -66.66 76.96 -26.34
N ILE A 650 -67.07 76.19 -25.33
CA ILE A 650 -68.19 76.53 -24.42
C ILE A 650 -68.03 75.73 -23.11
N GLU A 651 -68.39 76.36 -22.00
CA GLU A 651 -68.26 75.88 -20.61
C GLU A 651 -69.44 75.00 -20.15
N GLY A 652 -69.34 74.44 -18.94
CA GLY A 652 -70.48 74.55 -18.01
C GLY A 652 -71.14 73.28 -17.46
N ASP A 653 -70.76 72.94 -16.22
CA ASP A 653 -71.65 72.65 -15.09
C ASP A 653 -72.52 71.36 -14.98
N VAL A 654 -71.99 70.41 -14.19
CA VAL A 654 -72.48 70.03 -12.83
C VAL A 654 -73.73 69.13 -12.61
N ARG A 655 -73.49 68.14 -11.70
CA ARG A 655 -74.37 67.39 -10.75
C ARG A 655 -75.02 66.04 -11.15
N ARG A 656 -74.53 64.99 -10.43
CA ARG A 656 -75.24 63.90 -9.70
C ARG A 656 -76.19 62.97 -10.49
N THR A 657 -76.33 61.67 -10.24
CA THR A 657 -75.62 60.61 -9.46
C THR A 657 -76.08 59.24 -10.05
N GLU A 658 -75.71 58.03 -9.63
CA GLU A 658 -74.95 57.44 -8.49
C GLU A 658 -74.37 56.06 -8.91
N GLY A 659 -73.49 55.43 -8.11
CA GLY A 659 -73.14 54.01 -8.34
C GLY A 659 -71.76 53.54 -7.84
N ALA A 660 -71.75 52.87 -6.68
CA ALA A 660 -70.76 51.91 -6.16
C ALA A 660 -69.24 52.10 -6.43
N SER A 661 -68.50 52.32 -5.35
CA SER A 661 -67.03 52.22 -5.31
C SER A 661 -66.59 50.78 -5.05
N GLU A 662 -65.59 50.28 -5.79
CA GLU A 662 -64.72 49.21 -5.29
C GLU A 662 -63.28 49.35 -5.80
N THR A 663 -62.33 49.39 -4.87
CA THR A 663 -60.91 49.65 -5.13
C THR A 663 -60.09 48.37 -5.11
N VAL A 664 -59.11 48.31 -6.01
CA VAL A 664 -58.09 47.24 -6.03
C VAL A 664 -57.30 47.23 -4.72
N THR A 665 -57.28 46.10 -4.02
CA THR A 665 -56.23 45.76 -3.04
C THR A 665 -55.69 44.35 -3.31
N VAL A 666 -54.37 44.22 -3.24
CA VAL A 666 -53.66 42.93 -3.43
C VAL A 666 -53.49 42.25 -2.08
N ARG A 667 -53.81 40.96 -1.98
CA ARG A 667 -53.40 40.09 -0.85
C ARG A 667 -52.92 38.72 -1.32
N HIS A 668 -52.02 38.14 -0.51
CA HIS A 668 -51.39 36.82 -0.65
C HIS A 668 -52.36 35.66 -0.39
N VAL A 669 -51.90 34.44 -0.72
CA VAL A 669 -52.18 33.23 0.07
C VAL A 669 -50.87 32.45 0.27
N ASP A 670 -50.72 31.87 1.46
CA ASP A 670 -49.54 31.20 2.00
C ASP A 670 -49.34 29.73 1.56
N THR A 671 -48.26 29.10 2.03
CA THR A 671 -48.39 27.75 2.65
C THR A 671 -47.28 27.43 3.65
N ASP A 672 -47.66 26.75 4.74
CA ASP A 672 -46.89 26.53 5.96
C ASP A 672 -46.05 25.22 5.99
N ASN A 673 -44.83 25.35 6.57
CA ASN A 673 -44.20 24.55 7.63
C ASN A 673 -44.35 23.01 7.78
N VAL A 674 -43.18 22.31 7.92
CA VAL A 674 -42.85 21.37 9.04
C VAL A 674 -41.34 21.44 9.39
N LYS A 675 -40.99 21.30 10.68
CA LYS A 675 -39.66 21.47 11.33
C LYS A 675 -38.74 20.22 11.32
N ILE A 676 -37.41 20.44 11.37
CA ILE A 676 -36.38 19.86 12.31
C ILE A 676 -35.18 20.87 12.32
N ILE A 677 -34.85 21.70 13.33
CA ILE A 677 -34.32 21.51 14.72
C ILE A 677 -32.82 21.07 14.72
N LEU A 678 -31.81 21.93 14.99
CA LEU A 678 -31.12 22.21 16.28
C LEU A 678 -29.86 23.13 16.00
N PRO A 679 -29.23 23.82 16.97
CA PRO A 679 -29.73 24.91 17.83
C PRO A 679 -28.82 26.18 17.81
N CYS A 680 -29.14 27.19 18.63
CA CYS A 680 -28.35 28.43 18.79
C CYS A 680 -27.87 28.68 20.25
N ARG A 681 -26.71 29.35 20.39
CA ARG A 681 -26.31 30.37 21.39
C ARG A 681 -26.41 30.10 22.92
N GLY A 682 -25.31 30.41 23.62
CA GLY A 682 -25.29 31.39 24.75
C GLY A 682 -24.80 32.76 24.20
N ARG A 683 -25.23 33.96 24.66
CA ARG A 683 -25.12 34.59 26.01
C ARG A 683 -23.65 34.79 26.43
N ILE A 684 -23.18 35.95 26.91
CA ILE A 684 -23.80 37.23 27.36
C ILE A 684 -22.71 38.35 27.43
N ASP A 685 -23.07 39.63 27.65
CA ASP A 685 -22.18 40.78 28.03
C ASP A 685 -21.10 41.30 27.01
N SER A 686 -20.55 42.53 27.10
CA SER A 686 -21.06 43.84 27.60
C SER A 686 -20.17 45.02 27.12
N CYS A 687 -20.75 46.22 27.00
CA CYS A 687 -20.18 47.58 27.20
C CYS A 687 -18.90 48.11 26.48
N ASN A 688 -19.09 49.27 25.83
CA ASN A 688 -18.16 50.43 25.67
C ASN A 688 -16.91 50.26 24.75
N SER A 689 -16.38 51.29 24.07
CA SER A 689 -16.55 52.75 24.21
C SER A 689 -16.55 53.55 22.87
N GLU A 690 -16.87 54.85 22.98
CA GLU A 690 -17.17 55.83 21.92
C GLU A 690 -15.95 56.52 21.23
N PRO A 691 -16.16 57.38 20.20
CA PRO A 691 -15.17 57.70 19.16
C PRO A 691 -14.44 59.06 19.32
N ARG A 692 -13.55 59.37 18.38
CA ARG A 692 -13.13 60.76 18.05
C ARG A 692 -12.90 60.96 16.54
N GLU A 693 -13.77 61.75 15.91
CA GLU A 693 -13.31 62.69 14.86
C GLU A 693 -12.62 63.89 15.54
N PRO A 694 -11.93 64.78 14.78
CA PRO A 694 -12.66 65.98 14.33
C PRO A 694 -12.23 66.55 12.96
N THR A 695 -13.18 67.23 12.28
CA THR A 695 -13.05 68.49 11.50
C THR A 695 -11.90 68.68 10.46
N GLY A 696 -12.11 69.28 9.28
CA GLY A 696 -13.29 69.95 8.72
C GLY A 696 -12.88 70.96 7.62
N GLU A 697 -13.88 71.47 6.89
CA GLU A 697 -13.82 72.58 5.89
C GLU A 697 -13.05 72.35 4.55
N ASP A 698 -13.24 73.14 3.49
CA ASP A 698 -14.44 73.46 2.68
C ASP A 698 -13.96 74.07 1.31
N LYS A 699 -14.86 74.19 0.32
CA LYS A 699 -14.82 75.10 -0.87
C LYS A 699 -13.92 74.80 -2.10
N SER A 700 -14.61 74.26 -3.11
CA SER A 700 -14.91 74.93 -4.41
C SER A 700 -13.95 74.92 -5.63
N ILE A 701 -14.49 74.36 -6.74
CA ILE A 701 -14.72 74.99 -8.07
C ILE A 701 -13.52 75.36 -9.00
N ARG A 702 -13.59 74.81 -10.24
CA ARG A 702 -12.88 75.18 -11.50
C ARG A 702 -11.36 74.86 -11.53
N LYS A 703 -10.73 74.42 -12.63
CA LYS A 703 -11.00 74.55 -14.08
C LYS A 703 -10.27 73.43 -14.88
N MET A 704 -10.76 73.06 -16.07
CA MET A 704 -9.96 72.37 -17.11
C MET A 704 -8.95 73.34 -17.77
N PRO A 705 -7.89 72.82 -18.41
CA PRO A 705 -7.81 73.06 -19.85
C PRO A 705 -7.45 71.83 -20.71
N THR A 706 -7.87 71.92 -21.96
CA THR A 706 -7.72 70.98 -23.09
C THR A 706 -6.35 71.02 -23.77
N THR A 707 -5.98 69.95 -24.46
CA THR A 707 -5.20 70.03 -25.72
C THR A 707 -5.70 69.00 -26.75
N ASN A 708 -6.09 69.48 -27.93
CA ASN A 708 -6.42 68.68 -29.12
C ASN A 708 -5.16 68.42 -29.95
N TRP A 709 -5.11 67.33 -30.73
CA TRP A 709 -4.37 67.32 -32.01
C TRP A 709 -5.18 66.63 -33.13
N SER A 710 -5.52 67.44 -34.13
CA SER A 710 -5.72 67.22 -35.59
C SER A 710 -6.33 65.94 -36.19
N ALA A 711 -7.07 66.16 -37.29
CA ALA A 711 -7.79 65.15 -38.08
C ALA A 711 -7.19 64.97 -39.50
N GLY A 712 -7.64 63.92 -40.22
CA GLY A 712 -7.33 63.69 -41.64
C GLY A 712 -8.28 62.71 -42.34
N MET A 713 -9.03 63.26 -43.31
CA MET A 713 -9.64 62.73 -44.57
C MET A 713 -9.35 61.25 -44.98
N SER A 714 -10.17 60.51 -45.75
CA SER A 714 -11.38 60.82 -46.54
C SER A 714 -12.19 59.55 -46.94
N LYS A 715 -13.35 59.77 -47.58
CA LYS A 715 -14.38 58.83 -48.10
C LYS A 715 -13.90 57.62 -48.94
N ASN A 716 -14.62 56.48 -48.88
CA ASN A 716 -15.56 56.08 -49.96
C ASN A 716 -16.42 54.83 -49.60
N HIS A 717 -17.54 54.66 -50.33
CA HIS A 717 -18.52 53.58 -50.21
C HIS A 717 -18.11 52.32 -50.98
N GLU A 718 -18.59 51.15 -50.54
CA GLU A 718 -19.49 50.31 -51.34
C GLU A 718 -20.25 49.32 -50.46
N ALA A 719 -21.51 49.02 -50.81
CA ALA A 719 -22.36 48.06 -50.11
C ALA A 719 -22.93 47.08 -51.13
N SER A 720 -22.65 45.80 -50.95
CA SER A 720 -23.24 44.70 -51.71
C SER A 720 -24.31 44.04 -50.84
N ASP A 721 -25.53 43.94 -51.36
CA ASP A 721 -26.72 43.50 -50.63
C ASP A 721 -26.95 41.99 -50.76
N SER A 722 -27.57 41.42 -49.71
CA SER A 722 -28.49 40.28 -49.73
C SER A 722 -28.14 38.95 -50.44
N SER A 723 -28.17 37.86 -49.66
CA SER A 723 -29.20 36.84 -49.87
C SER A 723 -29.48 36.06 -48.58
N ASP A 724 -30.73 36.10 -48.12
CA ASP A 724 -31.25 35.31 -47.00
C ASP A 724 -31.88 34.01 -47.53
N SER A 725 -31.78 32.90 -46.79
CA SER A 725 -32.69 31.76 -46.91
C SER A 725 -32.68 30.92 -45.62
N PRO A 726 -33.85 30.58 -45.05
CA PRO A 726 -33.94 29.92 -43.75
C PRO A 726 -33.79 28.39 -43.87
N THR A 727 -32.98 27.79 -42.99
CA THR A 727 -32.88 26.33 -42.86
C THR A 727 -33.24 25.88 -41.45
N ASP A 728 -34.47 25.41 -41.27
CA ASP A 728 -34.94 24.78 -40.04
C ASP A 728 -34.43 23.34 -39.91
N ASN A 729 -33.12 23.16 -39.73
CA ASN A 729 -32.55 21.92 -39.18
C ASN A 729 -31.15 22.12 -38.56
N TRP A 730 -31.09 22.73 -37.37
CA TRP A 730 -29.84 23.18 -36.74
C TRP A 730 -29.00 22.08 -36.06
N GLU A 731 -29.49 20.84 -35.95
CA GLU A 731 -28.79 19.77 -35.22
C GLU A 731 -27.86 18.92 -36.10
N GLN A 732 -28.16 18.75 -37.39
CA GLN A 732 -27.36 17.90 -38.28
C GLN A 732 -26.09 18.57 -38.84
N LEU A 733 -26.03 19.91 -38.87
CA LEU A 733 -24.88 20.66 -39.41
C LEU A 733 -23.62 20.67 -38.52
N TYR A 734 -23.66 20.09 -37.32
CA TYR A 734 -22.55 20.10 -36.35
C TYR A 734 -22.23 18.71 -35.76
N SER A 735 -22.55 17.65 -36.49
CA SER A 735 -22.34 16.26 -36.05
C SER A 735 -21.15 15.53 -36.68
N SER A 736 -20.45 16.13 -37.64
CA SER A 736 -19.29 15.52 -38.31
C SER A 736 -17.95 16.08 -37.80
N ASP A 737 -17.35 15.38 -36.85
CA ASP A 737 -15.90 15.47 -36.62
C ASP A 737 -15.20 14.75 -37.79
N ASN A 738 -14.78 15.50 -38.82
CA ASN A 738 -13.87 15.01 -39.84
C ASN A 738 -12.61 15.87 -39.84
N THR A 739 -11.49 15.27 -39.46
CA THR A 739 -10.16 15.89 -39.46
C THR A 739 -9.55 15.89 -40.87
N THR A 740 -8.49 16.70 -41.01
CA THR A 740 -7.58 16.83 -42.17
C THR A 740 -7.82 18.06 -43.05
N HIS A 741 -7.37 19.23 -42.58
CA HIS A 741 -6.56 20.20 -43.34
C HIS A 741 -6.09 21.32 -42.36
N SER A 742 -4.89 21.85 -42.58
CA SER A 742 -4.17 22.81 -41.70
C SER A 742 -3.68 22.27 -40.34
N ILE A 743 -2.59 21.50 -40.37
CA ILE A 743 -1.62 21.35 -39.25
C ILE A 743 -0.33 22.15 -39.57
N GLY A 744 -0.34 22.98 -40.62
CA GLY A 744 0.86 23.68 -41.12
C GLY A 744 1.17 25.04 -40.46
N GLU A 745 0.16 25.79 -40.02
CA GLU A 745 0.35 27.23 -39.74
C GLU A 745 0.32 27.64 -38.26
N GLU A 746 -0.26 26.85 -37.35
CA GLU A 746 -0.28 27.20 -35.91
C GLU A 746 1.05 26.93 -35.19
N LEU A 747 1.93 26.07 -35.73
CA LEU A 747 3.23 25.74 -35.10
C LEU A 747 4.19 26.95 -35.06
N ASN A 748 4.09 27.87 -36.02
CA ASN A 748 4.98 29.04 -36.13
C ASN A 748 4.62 30.21 -35.19
N ASN A 749 3.41 30.24 -34.61
CA ASN A 749 2.99 31.32 -33.72
C ASN A 749 3.15 31.00 -32.21
N ALA A 750 3.30 29.72 -31.84
CA ALA A 750 3.61 29.34 -30.45
C ALA A 750 5.05 29.67 -30.04
N LEU A 751 5.99 29.66 -30.99
CA LEU A 751 7.42 29.92 -30.78
C LEU A 751 7.78 31.40 -30.53
N ARG A 752 6.84 32.34 -30.65
CA ARG A 752 7.06 33.79 -30.44
C ARG A 752 6.49 34.37 -29.14
N ARG A 753 6.05 33.54 -28.19
CA ARG A 753 5.54 33.98 -26.86
C ARG A 753 6.28 33.38 -25.65
N ARG A 754 7.51 32.90 -25.83
CA ARG A 754 8.42 32.49 -24.74
C ARG A 754 9.75 33.28 -24.80
N THR A 755 9.67 34.61 -24.83
CA THR A 755 10.82 35.51 -24.62
C THR A 755 10.35 36.95 -24.35
N ARG A 756 9.93 37.22 -23.11
CA ARG A 756 9.93 38.55 -22.43
C ARG A 756 9.24 38.44 -21.07
N CYS A 757 10.04 38.31 -20.02
CA CYS A 757 9.89 38.95 -18.71
C CYS A 757 11.01 38.44 -17.78
N SER A 758 12.23 38.83 -18.12
CA SER A 758 13.43 38.68 -17.29
C SER A 758 14.15 40.03 -17.28
N HIS A 759 14.33 40.59 -16.08
CA HIS A 759 15.09 41.81 -15.78
C HIS A 759 14.62 43.14 -16.41
N ILE A 760 14.20 44.06 -15.55
CA ILE A 760 14.67 45.46 -15.59
C ILE A 760 15.29 45.75 -14.22
N ILE A 761 16.51 46.28 -14.23
CA ILE A 761 17.31 46.66 -13.05
C ILE A 761 17.05 48.13 -12.73
N GLY A 762 16.99 48.48 -11.45
CA GLY A 762 16.98 49.85 -10.93
C GLY A 762 18.00 50.03 -9.81
N ARG A 763 19.21 50.49 -10.18
CA ARG A 763 20.27 51.05 -9.33
C ARG A 763 19.92 52.50 -8.92
N ASP A 764 20.45 53.17 -7.90
CA ASP A 764 21.42 52.90 -6.81
C ASP A 764 21.05 53.84 -5.62
N THR A 765 21.36 53.49 -4.36
CA THR A 765 22.14 54.36 -3.43
C THR A 765 22.47 53.64 -2.12
N GLU A 766 23.68 53.85 -1.62
CA GLU A 766 24.22 53.23 -0.41
C GLU A 766 23.79 53.98 0.88
N ALA A 767 23.44 53.23 1.93
CA ALA A 767 23.53 53.70 3.32
C ALA A 767 23.69 52.50 4.26
N ASN A 768 24.75 52.50 5.08
CA ASN A 768 24.96 51.53 6.15
C ASN A 768 23.97 51.75 7.31
N SER A 769 23.24 50.71 7.71
CA SER A 769 22.82 50.52 9.10
C SER A 769 22.49 49.05 9.37
N THR A 770 23.28 48.43 10.26
CA THR A 770 23.00 47.13 10.87
C THR A 770 21.82 47.21 11.82
N GLU A 771 20.67 46.60 11.48
CA GLU A 771 19.66 46.21 12.46
C GLU A 771 19.18 44.77 12.17
N SER A 772 18.78 44.09 13.24
CA SER A 772 18.45 42.67 13.27
C SER A 772 17.09 42.38 12.63
N GLU A 773 17.03 41.44 11.69
CA GLU A 773 15.75 40.86 11.24
C GLU A 773 15.48 39.55 11.98
N ASP A 774 14.29 39.46 12.55
CA ASP A 774 13.83 38.34 13.38
C ASP A 774 13.63 37.05 12.57
N SER A 775 13.79 35.94 13.30
CA SER A 775 13.42 34.61 12.83
C SER A 775 11.90 34.47 12.66
N ASP A 776 11.39 34.67 11.45
CA ASP A 776 10.13 34.05 11.02
C ASP A 776 10.28 33.34 9.67
N GLY A 777 10.94 32.17 9.72
CA GLY A 777 11.14 31.28 8.59
C GLY A 777 9.83 30.63 8.16
N GLY A 778 9.01 31.37 7.42
CA GLY A 778 7.73 30.92 6.87
C GLY A 778 7.88 29.73 5.92
N SER A 779 7.95 28.52 6.49
CA SER A 779 7.93 27.27 5.73
C SER A 779 6.69 27.21 4.85
N VAL A 780 6.90 27.17 3.53
CA VAL A 780 5.84 26.97 2.56
C VAL A 780 5.30 25.57 2.78
N ARG A 781 4.18 25.47 3.52
CA ARG A 781 3.50 24.19 3.81
C ARG A 781 3.33 23.41 2.51
N THR A 782 4.08 22.32 2.37
CA THR A 782 4.02 21.48 1.17
C THR A 782 2.59 20.92 1.01
N PRO A 783 2.09 20.83 -0.23
CA PRO A 783 0.69 20.52 -0.48
C PRO A 783 0.30 19.15 0.06
N TRP A 784 -0.99 18.98 0.33
CA TRP A 784 -1.54 17.68 0.70
C TRP A 784 -1.60 16.76 -0.53
N ASP A 785 -0.71 15.77 -0.56
CA ASP A 785 -0.58 14.81 -1.65
C ASP A 785 -0.48 13.38 -1.10
N ALA A 786 -1.48 13.02 -0.29
CA ALA A 786 -1.57 11.71 0.34
C ALA A 786 -2.10 10.68 -0.65
N VAL A 787 -1.24 9.77 -1.12
CA VAL A 787 -1.59 8.69 -2.06
C VAL A 787 -1.43 7.34 -1.37
N CYS A 788 -2.49 6.54 -1.34
CA CYS A 788 -2.51 5.21 -0.73
C CYS A 788 -2.75 4.14 -1.80
N CYS A 789 -1.87 3.14 -1.87
CA CYS A 789 -2.06 1.94 -2.68
C CYS A 789 -2.84 0.90 -1.86
N LEU A 790 -4.02 0.51 -2.35
CA LEU A 790 -4.96 -0.37 -1.67
C LEU A 790 -5.18 -1.66 -2.46
N GLY A 791 -4.99 -2.79 -1.79
CA GLY A 791 -5.41 -4.10 -2.25
C GLY A 791 -6.70 -4.53 -1.57
N ILE A 792 -7.60 -5.16 -2.30
CA ILE A 792 -8.66 -6.00 -1.72
C ILE A 792 -8.35 -7.45 -2.03
N ARG A 793 -8.59 -8.33 -1.05
CA ARG A 793 -8.65 -9.79 -1.20
C ARG A 793 -10.02 -10.25 -0.72
N VAL A 794 -10.69 -11.08 -1.51
CA VAL A 794 -11.96 -11.71 -1.14
C VAL A 794 -11.80 -13.21 -1.27
N TYR A 795 -11.96 -13.91 -0.16
CA TYR A 795 -11.88 -15.36 -0.06
C TYR A 795 -13.29 -15.92 0.06
N SER A 796 -13.63 -16.94 -0.72
CA SER A 796 -14.92 -17.62 -0.66
C SER A 796 -14.83 -19.05 -1.19
N LYS A 797 -15.82 -19.88 -0.89
CA LYS A 797 -15.99 -21.22 -1.46
C LYS A 797 -16.90 -21.23 -2.70
N ASP A 798 -17.46 -20.07 -3.08
CA ASP A 798 -18.17 -19.89 -4.35
C ASP A 798 -17.22 -20.03 -5.55
N GLU A 799 -17.53 -20.96 -6.44
CA GLU A 799 -16.74 -21.20 -7.64
C GLU A 799 -16.73 -20.03 -8.63
N ASN A 800 -17.83 -19.30 -8.73
CA ASN A 800 -18.06 -18.24 -9.71
C ASN A 800 -17.98 -16.84 -9.08
N LEU A 801 -17.29 -16.73 -7.96
CA LEU A 801 -17.00 -15.47 -7.28
C LEU A 801 -16.33 -14.47 -8.25
N THR A 802 -16.86 -13.25 -8.32
CA THR A 802 -16.31 -12.19 -9.20
C THR A 802 -15.98 -10.90 -8.46
N LEU A 803 -14.94 -10.21 -8.94
CA LEU A 803 -14.49 -8.90 -8.48
C LEU A 803 -14.55 -7.89 -9.63
N GLU A 804 -15.16 -6.74 -9.39
CA GLU A 804 -15.09 -5.58 -10.29
C GLU A 804 -14.51 -4.38 -9.53
N THR A 805 -13.58 -3.66 -10.16
CA THR A 805 -12.96 -2.46 -9.61
C THR A 805 -13.68 -1.22 -10.13
N ILE A 806 -14.17 -0.37 -9.23
CA ILE A 806 -14.97 0.80 -9.59
C ILE A 806 -14.03 1.95 -9.99
N LEU A 807 -14.05 2.33 -11.27
CA LEU A 807 -13.17 3.33 -11.86
C LEU A 807 -13.71 4.76 -11.71
N GLY A 808 -13.67 5.30 -10.48
CA GLY A 808 -13.94 6.71 -10.22
C GLY A 808 -14.61 6.99 -8.87
N ASP A 809 -14.93 8.26 -8.66
CA ASP A 809 -15.97 8.68 -7.73
C ASP A 809 -17.07 9.32 -8.60
N ASP A 810 -18.24 8.67 -8.71
CA ASP A 810 -19.45 9.20 -9.37
C ASP A 810 -20.49 9.60 -8.31
#